data_AF-A0A060RD55-F1
#
_entry.id   AF-A0A060RD55-F1
#
_cell.length_a   1.000
_cell.length_b   1.000
_cell.length_c   1.000
_cell.angle_alpha   90.00
_cell.angle_beta   90.00
_cell.angle_gamma   90.00
#
_symmetry.space_group_name_H-M   'P 1'
#
loop_
_entity.id
_entity.type
_entity.pdbx_description
1 polymer ?
#
loop_
_entity_poly.entity_id
_entity_poly.type
_entity_poly.pdbx_seq_one_letter_code
_entity_poly.pdbx_strand_id
1 'polypeptide(L)'
;MAKDFGNTWWGREWLRSLDNIDYDNRLPRGASYARRGMVKEVKIKDNTIVAKVTGSRPRPYKIDIVVPPFFEDDIERLMAEIIQRPTIISKLLNRELDSEILTIAERLGLKVFPRQWIDFKMNCSCPDWAVPCKHLAAVIYMVSREIDNNPFVVFDIHKVNLLTELRKRGIHIETKSSLDIPRYKDFLKRTTAKTANADPYRRVDFTSLQPIGDALIQILADNPPFYAQGNFKDVYNKELSRAIKVAQKFLKKREGGDLLFPRAATSTITHRDTFSITVNGDAAWDVGGRSDEWMWALMALNPDRILDYEPSVASFHQLLMASLHLLANGAVIPQIVELEGADYAIRWLPATIDSRVASLMEQLEQTLVSKLITPASRKTSLGKQAELIISLFLNEIIDNVSHSTSSDVGDMFFHNESILFTGVGQGETAGGIKAWLDRYYIAHRDSQIIVSVEEEDEEFEVSVNIDNPAKGLAEIPLATLLANDAYSAMRYEVLQPLTLLSSFIWGLDSYINRGATPPIKLDSTAFAPFLMDIIPAIKLLNIKVILPKSLEHLLRPRPTVRLKGKSNEGKGFVNLLDLLCFDWQIAIGEEVLTVQEYQRLLGKASRLIKFKGKYLYVSDEDIAKIHRQLTSAKELSPYKLLQTALIEEFDGAPIVLSDEVRELLKHFTEQEEIPLPANIQATLRPYQERGFSWMYRNLKIGFGSVLADDMGLGKTLQVITLLLKLKEEEVITPKHRAIIIAPTGLLNNWLREINRFAPTLNAEIYHGTQRDFAKVEAELVITTYGTVRSDVEMLKKKKWQAVVIDEAQNIKNTETAQTKAVKALNAPLKIAMSGTPVENRLSEFWSIMDFSNKGYLGNIKSFKDEYATPIQVFNDEQAAGRFRRITAPLMMRRLKSDKSIITDLPDKIEQNRFALLTKEQAAIYDKTLQEAMNIIEEHSEAGEESLFKRQGLILQMILSLKQICNHPAQFLKSGATADATLSGKAMMLLDLVESITEANEKVLIFTQFREMGELLQKFIADRLGEEPMFYHGGSSVKEREDMVHRFQNSRSDKVFILSLKAAGTGLNLTAATHVIHYDLWWNPAVEAQATDRAYRIGQHNNVQVHRFITQNTFEEKIDAMIQSKRNLAELTVASGENWLGKLSNKELREIFG
;
A
#
# COMPACT_ATOMS: atom_id res chain seq x y z
N MET A 1 4.00 44.91 29.91
CA MET A 1 3.32 45.95 29.10
C MET A 1 3.32 45.67 27.59
N ALA A 2 3.89 44.56 27.09
CA ALA A 2 4.10 44.31 25.66
C ALA A 2 3.63 42.90 25.21
N LYS A 3 2.31 42.68 25.02
CA LYS A 3 1.82 41.42 24.41
C LYS A 3 1.21 41.58 23.01
N ASP A 4 1.05 42.82 22.51
CA ASP A 4 0.38 43.07 21.21
C ASP A 4 1.19 43.95 20.23
N PHE A 5 2.29 44.57 20.68
CA PHE A 5 3.07 45.53 19.90
C PHE A 5 4.56 45.42 20.26
N GLY A 6 5.44 45.55 19.28
CA GLY A 6 6.89 45.40 19.46
C GLY A 6 7.27 43.94 19.67
N ASN A 7 6.82 43.06 18.77
CA ASN A 7 7.07 41.63 18.86
C ASN A 7 8.39 41.23 18.16
N THR A 8 8.83 42.00 17.17
CA THR A 8 10.11 41.82 16.48
C THR A 8 11.22 42.68 17.10
N TRP A 9 12.48 42.45 16.72
CA TRP A 9 13.59 43.33 17.15
C TRP A 9 13.36 44.79 16.72
N TRP A 10 12.99 45.02 15.45
CA TRP A 10 12.75 46.36 14.90
C TRP A 10 11.54 47.06 15.51
N GLY A 11 10.44 46.35 15.75
CA GLY A 11 9.28 46.93 16.43
C GLY A 11 9.57 47.27 17.90
N ARG A 12 10.35 46.43 18.60
CA ARG A 12 10.82 46.77 19.96
C ARG A 12 11.71 48.00 19.96
N GLU A 13 12.64 48.10 19.02
CA GLU A 13 13.55 49.23 18.96
C GLU A 13 12.83 50.52 18.56
N TRP A 14 11.83 50.45 17.68
CA TRP A 14 10.91 51.57 17.40
C TRP A 14 10.23 52.07 18.68
N LEU A 15 9.59 51.19 19.45
CA LEU A 15 8.91 51.59 20.68
C LEU A 15 9.90 52.08 21.75
N ARG A 16 11.06 51.43 21.85
CA ARG A 16 12.13 51.80 22.80
C ARG A 16 12.69 53.18 22.51
N SER A 17 12.93 53.51 21.24
CA SER A 17 13.41 54.84 20.84
C SER A 17 12.43 55.94 21.25
N LEU A 18 11.14 55.62 21.22
CA LEU A 18 10.03 56.51 21.57
C LEU A 18 9.79 56.61 23.08
N ASP A 19 9.92 55.51 23.82
CA ASP A 19 9.86 55.52 25.29
C ASP A 19 10.99 56.38 25.89
N ASN A 20 12.18 56.35 25.27
CA ASN A 20 13.34 57.13 25.72
C ASN A 20 13.14 58.66 25.60
N ILE A 21 12.13 59.11 24.86
CA ILE A 21 11.85 60.53 24.59
C ILE A 21 10.49 60.97 25.16
N ASP A 22 9.78 60.08 25.86
CA ASP A 22 8.46 60.31 26.49
C ASP A 22 8.57 60.77 27.94
N TYR A 23 9.14 61.95 28.15
CA TYR A 23 9.34 62.52 29.50
C TYR A 23 8.04 62.71 30.30
N ASP A 24 6.89 62.77 29.63
CA ASP A 24 5.56 62.96 30.24
C ASP A 24 4.77 61.65 30.45
N ASN A 25 5.34 60.48 30.12
CA ASN A 25 4.71 59.17 30.23
C ASN A 25 3.32 59.09 29.54
N ARG A 26 3.22 59.65 28.33
CA ARG A 26 1.98 59.77 27.54
C ARG A 26 1.78 58.63 26.55
N LEU A 27 2.84 57.95 26.10
CA LEU A 27 2.78 56.78 25.22
C LEU A 27 1.92 55.65 25.82
N PRO A 28 2.09 55.23 27.09
CA PRO A 28 1.30 54.13 27.65
C PRO A 28 -0.23 54.37 27.63
N ARG A 29 -0.67 55.63 27.60
CA ARG A 29 -2.09 56.00 27.48
C ARG A 29 -2.65 55.70 26.09
N GLY A 30 -1.83 55.77 25.05
CA GLY A 30 -2.18 55.41 23.67
C GLY A 30 -2.30 53.91 23.42
N ALA A 31 -1.51 53.10 24.14
CA ALA A 31 -1.54 51.64 24.01
C ALA A 31 -2.94 51.04 24.27
N SER A 32 -3.66 51.57 25.26
CA SER A 32 -5.04 51.15 25.57
C SER A 32 -6.02 51.47 24.45
N TYR A 33 -5.85 52.62 23.78
CA TYR A 33 -6.67 53.01 22.62
C TYR A 33 -6.40 52.11 21.41
N ALA A 34 -5.14 51.76 21.16
CA ALA A 34 -4.77 50.84 20.10
C ALA A 34 -5.37 49.44 20.34
N ARG A 35 -5.23 48.87 21.54
CA ARG A 35 -5.79 47.55 21.90
C ARG A 35 -7.31 47.47 21.78
N ARG A 36 -8.02 48.56 22.08
CA ARG A 36 -9.50 48.61 21.98
C ARG A 36 -10.01 48.75 20.54
N GLY A 37 -9.14 48.70 19.53
CA GLY A 37 -9.54 48.82 18.12
C GLY A 37 -10.11 50.20 17.78
N MET A 38 -9.67 51.24 18.50
CA MET A 38 -10.11 52.62 18.26
C MET A 38 -9.40 53.23 17.03
N VAL A 39 -8.28 52.66 16.60
CA VAL A 39 -7.65 52.99 15.31
C VAL A 39 -8.35 52.19 14.22
N LYS A 40 -9.05 52.88 13.31
CA LYS A 40 -9.87 52.25 12.25
C LYS A 40 -9.14 52.08 10.93
N GLU A 41 -8.10 52.89 10.72
CA GLU A 41 -7.32 52.88 9.49
C GLU A 41 -5.93 53.43 9.81
N VAL A 42 -4.89 52.77 9.31
CA VAL A 42 -3.51 53.27 9.24
C VAL A 42 -3.02 52.99 7.83
N LYS A 43 -2.48 54.01 7.16
CA LYS A 43 -1.89 53.91 5.83
C LYS A 43 -0.58 54.66 5.81
N ILE A 44 0.47 53.97 5.41
CA ILE A 44 1.78 54.57 5.18
C ILE A 44 1.85 54.92 3.70
N LYS A 45 2.00 56.21 3.38
CA LYS A 45 2.18 56.72 2.02
C LYS A 45 3.46 57.52 1.98
N ASP A 46 4.47 57.00 1.29
CA ASP A 46 5.83 57.55 1.28
C ASP A 46 6.33 57.81 2.72
N ASN A 47 6.60 59.07 3.06
CA ASN A 47 7.06 59.49 4.38
C ASN A 47 5.95 60.02 5.30
N THR A 48 4.68 59.77 4.95
CA THR A 48 3.52 60.24 5.72
C THR A 48 2.67 59.07 6.18
N ILE A 49 2.46 58.96 7.49
CA ILE A 49 1.58 57.99 8.12
C ILE A 49 0.24 58.69 8.35
N VAL A 50 -0.79 58.26 7.64
CA VAL A 50 -2.16 58.78 7.74
C VAL A 50 -3.02 57.77 8.49
N ALA A 51 -3.74 58.23 9.51
CA ALA A 51 -4.60 57.36 10.30
C ALA A 51 -5.95 57.99 10.67
N LYS A 52 -6.93 57.13 10.93
CA LYS A 52 -8.25 57.51 11.46
C LYS A 52 -8.47 56.85 12.82
N VAL A 53 -8.67 57.67 13.85
CA VAL A 53 -8.85 57.19 15.23
C VAL A 53 -10.17 57.67 15.79
N THR A 54 -11.02 56.72 16.19
CA THR A 54 -12.27 56.99 16.89
C THR A 54 -11.96 57.56 18.27
N GLY A 55 -12.70 58.59 18.67
CA GLY A 55 -12.61 59.15 20.01
C GLY A 55 -13.96 59.72 20.45
N SER A 56 -13.96 60.86 21.12
CA SER A 56 -15.20 61.46 21.67
C SER A 56 -16.16 62.05 20.63
N ARG A 57 -15.76 62.19 19.36
CA ARG A 57 -16.62 62.69 18.28
C ARG A 57 -17.16 61.53 17.41
N PRO A 58 -18.35 61.68 16.81
CA PRO A 58 -18.93 60.66 15.93
C PRO A 58 -18.08 60.34 14.69
N ARG A 59 -17.35 61.35 14.18
CA ARG A 59 -16.41 61.17 13.07
C ARG A 59 -15.00 60.91 13.63
N PRO A 60 -14.28 59.88 13.13
CA PRO A 60 -12.91 59.61 13.53
C PRO A 60 -12.00 60.84 13.34
N TYR A 61 -11.10 61.06 14.29
CA TYR A 61 -10.06 62.07 14.17
C TYR A 61 -9.06 61.67 13.09
N LYS A 62 -8.62 62.64 12.30
CA LYS A 62 -7.57 62.46 11.29
C LYS A 62 -6.22 62.75 11.93
N ILE A 63 -5.27 61.87 11.66
CA ILE A 63 -3.91 61.95 12.16
C ILE A 63 -2.97 61.86 10.97
N ASP A 64 -1.98 62.75 10.97
CA ASP A 64 -0.91 62.79 9.99
C ASP A 64 0.42 62.87 10.75
N ILE A 65 1.30 61.89 10.55
CA ILE A 65 2.67 61.89 11.08
C ILE A 65 3.61 61.89 9.88
N VAL A 66 4.35 62.98 9.70
CA VAL A 66 5.34 63.11 8.63
C VAL A 66 6.73 62.87 9.19
N VAL A 67 7.44 61.92 8.60
CA VAL A 67 8.81 61.55 8.91
C VAL A 67 9.77 62.25 7.94
N PRO A 68 10.91 62.80 8.39
CA PRO A 68 11.89 63.43 7.49
C PRO A 68 12.48 62.41 6.51
N PRO A 69 12.52 62.68 5.20
CA PRO A 69 13.18 61.79 4.25
C PRO A 69 14.70 61.80 4.43
N PHE A 70 15.37 60.72 4.04
CA PHE A 70 16.82 60.76 3.85
C PHE A 70 17.16 61.39 2.50
N PHE A 71 18.22 62.19 2.46
CA PHE A 71 18.70 62.81 1.24
C PHE A 71 19.52 61.82 0.42
N GLU A 72 19.70 62.11 -0.88
CA GLU A 72 20.39 61.20 -1.80
C GLU A 72 21.83 60.89 -1.36
N ASP A 73 22.58 61.92 -0.92
CA ASP A 73 23.95 61.76 -0.37
C ASP A 73 24.01 60.83 0.86
N ASP A 74 22.99 60.88 1.71
CA ASP A 74 22.88 60.06 2.92
C ASP A 74 22.59 58.59 2.56
N ILE A 75 21.71 58.40 1.56
CA ILE A 75 21.40 57.08 1.00
C ILE A 75 22.65 56.49 0.36
N GLU A 76 23.43 57.27 -0.40
CA GLU A 76 24.68 56.79 -1.01
C GLU A 76 25.69 56.30 0.03
N ARG A 77 25.92 57.08 1.11
CA ARG A 77 26.84 56.69 2.19
C ARG A 77 26.36 55.43 2.92
N LEU A 78 25.07 55.33 3.20
CA LEU A 78 24.49 54.14 3.83
C LEU A 78 24.68 52.90 2.95
N MET A 79 24.36 53.01 1.66
CA MET A 79 24.49 51.91 0.72
C MET A 79 25.96 51.49 0.51
N ALA A 80 26.91 52.44 0.51
CA ALA A 80 28.34 52.14 0.39
C ALA A 80 28.84 51.23 1.55
N GLU A 81 28.37 51.45 2.77
CA GLU A 81 28.70 50.62 3.94
C GLU A 81 27.98 49.27 3.95
N ILE A 82 26.73 49.22 3.48
CA ILE A 82 25.96 47.97 3.35
C ILE A 82 26.60 47.06 2.30
N ILE A 83 27.06 47.61 1.18
CA ILE A 83 27.63 46.85 0.06
C ILE A 83 28.94 46.14 0.44
N GLN A 84 29.67 46.66 1.43
CA GLN A 84 30.90 46.02 1.94
C GLN A 84 30.63 44.77 2.78
N ARG A 85 29.38 44.48 3.16
CA ARG A 85 29.00 43.37 4.05
C ARG A 85 28.10 42.37 3.31
N PRO A 86 28.67 41.31 2.70
CA PRO A 86 27.91 40.38 1.86
C PRO A 86 26.76 39.67 2.58
N THR A 87 26.91 39.40 3.88
CA THR A 87 25.87 38.79 4.73
C THR A 87 24.64 39.69 4.89
N ILE A 88 24.84 41.00 5.12
CA ILE A 88 23.74 41.97 5.20
C ILE A 88 22.98 42.04 3.87
N ILE A 89 23.69 42.14 2.74
CA ILE A 89 23.06 42.18 1.41
C ILE A 89 22.24 40.92 1.17
N SER A 90 22.78 39.76 1.56
CA SER A 90 22.11 38.48 1.34
C SER A 90 20.86 38.32 2.20
N LYS A 91 20.90 38.77 3.47
CA LYS A 91 19.70 38.88 4.32
C LYS A 91 18.67 39.82 3.71
N LEU A 92 19.08 40.98 3.21
CA LEU A 92 18.19 41.92 2.51
C LEU A 92 17.53 41.27 1.28
N LEU A 93 18.29 40.51 0.47
CA LEU A 93 17.76 39.77 -0.67
C LEU A 93 16.77 38.66 -0.25
N ASN A 94 16.92 38.12 0.97
CA ASN A 94 15.96 37.22 1.63
C ASN A 94 14.78 37.94 2.32
N ARG A 95 14.63 39.26 2.13
CA ARG A 95 13.64 40.10 2.84
C ARG A 95 13.78 40.01 4.37
N GLU A 96 15.00 39.89 4.85
CA GLU A 96 15.35 39.97 6.26
C GLU A 96 16.15 41.24 6.52
N LEU A 97 15.72 42.05 7.48
CA LEU A 97 16.36 43.31 7.83
C LEU A 97 17.27 43.10 9.04
N ASP A 98 18.59 43.05 8.80
CA ASP A 98 19.58 42.85 9.87
C ASP A 98 19.69 44.08 10.78
N SER A 99 19.70 43.86 12.10
CA SER A 99 19.92 44.89 13.12
C SER A 99 21.21 45.69 12.93
N GLU A 100 22.26 45.13 12.32
CA GLU A 100 23.53 45.83 12.06
C GLU A 100 23.32 47.05 11.15
N ILE A 101 22.30 47.03 10.27
CA ILE A 101 21.96 48.16 9.40
C ILE A 101 21.61 49.40 10.24
N LEU A 102 20.93 49.23 11.37
CA LEU A 102 20.67 50.34 12.29
C LEU A 102 21.97 50.93 12.84
N THR A 103 22.89 50.07 13.28
CA THR A 103 24.19 50.48 13.82
C THR A 103 25.02 51.23 12.78
N ILE A 104 24.99 50.79 11.52
CA ILE A 104 25.64 51.48 10.39
C ILE A 104 25.01 52.86 10.18
N ALA A 105 23.67 52.93 10.12
CA ALA A 105 22.95 54.17 9.92
C ALA A 105 23.21 55.18 11.05
N GLU A 106 23.21 54.72 12.31
CA GLU A 106 23.51 55.54 13.48
C GLU A 106 24.95 56.07 13.47
N ARG A 107 25.93 55.24 13.08
CA ARG A 107 27.34 55.66 12.92
C ARG A 107 27.50 56.74 11.85
N LEU A 108 26.72 56.68 10.78
CA LEU A 108 26.67 57.69 9.72
C LEU A 108 25.87 58.94 10.10
N GLY A 109 25.26 58.97 11.29
CA GLY A 109 24.46 60.10 11.78
C GLY A 109 23.02 60.12 11.27
N LEU A 110 22.55 59.05 10.61
CA LEU A 110 21.19 58.94 10.10
C LEU A 110 20.21 58.62 11.23
N LYS A 111 19.14 59.41 11.31
CA LYS A 111 18.07 59.23 12.30
C LYS A 111 17.00 58.30 11.73
N VAL A 112 17.27 56.99 11.77
CA VAL A 112 16.28 55.94 11.42
C VAL A 112 15.13 55.91 12.42
N PHE A 113 15.44 56.16 13.68
CA PHE A 113 14.46 56.34 14.74
C PHE A 113 14.52 57.77 15.30
N PRO A 114 13.38 58.33 15.77
CA PRO A 114 13.35 59.66 16.35
C PRO A 114 14.16 59.72 17.65
N ARG A 115 14.85 60.83 17.89
CA ARG A 115 15.54 61.13 19.16
C ARG A 115 14.82 62.19 19.98
N GLN A 116 13.88 62.91 19.37
CA GLN A 116 13.01 63.90 20.01
C GLN A 116 11.67 63.96 19.26
N TRP A 117 10.59 64.35 19.95
CA TRP A 117 9.25 64.46 19.31
C TRP A 117 9.22 65.40 18.12
N ILE A 118 10.10 66.41 18.09
CA ILE A 118 10.20 67.38 17.00
C ILE A 118 10.81 66.80 15.72
N ASP A 119 11.44 65.61 15.81
CA ASP A 119 11.89 64.87 14.63
C ASP A 119 10.69 64.42 13.78
N PHE A 120 9.48 64.36 14.34
CA PHE A 120 8.24 64.15 13.59
C PHE A 120 7.41 65.43 13.46
N LYS A 121 6.81 65.65 12.29
CA LYS A 121 5.70 66.59 12.15
C LYS A 121 4.40 65.84 12.36
N MET A 122 3.86 65.93 13.58
CA MET A 122 2.65 65.25 14.01
C MET A 122 1.47 66.22 14.07
N ASN A 123 0.36 65.86 13.43
CA ASN A 123 -0.89 66.59 13.52
C ASN A 123 -2.04 65.64 13.86
N CYS A 124 -2.96 66.09 14.71
CA CYS A 124 -4.16 65.34 15.06
C CYS A 124 -5.35 66.30 15.16
N SER A 125 -6.46 65.98 14.51
CA SER A 125 -7.66 66.84 14.48
C SER A 125 -8.46 66.82 15.80
N CYS A 126 -7.86 66.41 16.91
CA CYS A 126 -8.50 66.34 18.22
C CYS A 126 -8.28 67.63 19.01
N PRO A 127 -9.15 67.97 19.98
CA PRO A 127 -9.01 69.19 20.77
C PRO A 127 -7.86 69.17 21.80
N ASP A 128 -7.12 68.06 21.90
CA ASP A 128 -5.95 67.91 22.76
C ASP A 128 -4.72 68.50 22.04
N TRP A 129 -4.17 69.58 22.62
CA TRP A 129 -3.01 70.30 22.08
C TRP A 129 -1.66 69.64 22.43
N ALA A 130 -1.68 68.58 23.23
CA ALA A 130 -0.47 67.84 23.56
C ALA A 130 0.07 67.06 22.35
N VAL A 131 1.41 67.01 22.23
CA VAL A 131 2.11 66.20 21.24
C VAL A 131 3.10 65.28 21.97
N PRO A 132 2.92 63.94 21.93
CA PRO A 132 1.79 63.22 21.33
C PRO A 132 0.52 63.27 22.22
N CYS A 133 -0.64 63.48 21.59
CA CYS A 133 -1.94 63.22 22.23
C CYS A 133 -2.19 61.70 22.30
N LYS A 134 -3.20 61.26 23.06
CA LYS A 134 -3.53 59.82 23.17
C LYS A 134 -3.84 59.13 21.83
N HIS A 135 -4.35 59.88 20.84
CA HIS A 135 -4.65 59.33 19.51
C HIS A 135 -3.38 59.18 18.67
N LEU A 136 -2.45 60.15 18.72
CA LEU A 136 -1.12 60.05 18.11
C LEU A 136 -0.33 58.88 18.70
N ALA A 137 -0.33 58.76 20.03
CA ALA A 137 0.29 57.64 20.73
C ALA A 137 -0.32 56.29 20.29
N ALA A 138 -1.64 56.20 20.10
CA ALA A 138 -2.27 54.98 19.59
C ALA A 138 -1.81 54.63 18.17
N VAL A 139 -1.60 55.61 17.29
CA VAL A 139 -1.07 55.39 15.93
C VAL A 139 0.37 54.91 15.97
N ILE A 140 1.20 55.43 16.87
CA ILE A 140 2.59 54.97 17.06
C ILE A 140 2.66 53.47 17.38
N TYR A 141 1.78 52.98 18.26
CA TYR A 141 1.68 51.55 18.55
C TYR A 141 1.22 50.74 17.32
N MET A 142 0.30 51.28 16.52
CA MET A 142 -0.10 50.62 15.27
C MET A 142 1.02 50.61 14.22
N VAL A 143 1.85 51.65 14.16
CA VAL A 143 3.04 51.67 13.29
C VAL A 143 4.05 50.63 13.75
N SER A 144 4.22 50.42 15.05
CA SER A 144 5.03 49.30 15.56
C SER A 144 4.53 47.96 15.04
N ARG A 145 3.20 47.78 14.90
CA ARG A 145 2.61 46.56 14.35
C ARG A 145 2.90 46.41 12.85
N GLU A 146 2.83 47.50 12.08
CA GLU A 146 3.23 47.49 10.67
C GLU A 146 4.72 47.14 10.51
N ILE A 147 5.59 47.66 11.39
CA ILE A 147 7.03 47.34 11.43
C ILE A 147 7.24 45.87 11.84
N ASP A 148 6.47 45.37 12.80
CA ASP A 148 6.54 43.96 13.20
C ASP A 148 6.16 43.02 12.06
N ASN A 149 5.21 43.41 11.21
CA ASN A 149 4.82 42.64 10.02
C ASN A 149 5.85 42.77 8.88
N ASN A 150 6.38 43.98 8.66
CA ASN A 150 7.37 44.28 7.64
C ASN A 150 8.42 45.29 8.18
N PRO A 151 9.59 44.82 8.63
CA PRO A 151 10.63 45.69 9.18
C PRO A 151 11.16 46.74 8.20
N PHE A 152 11.07 46.51 6.88
CA PHE A 152 11.55 47.47 5.86
C PHE A 152 10.79 48.80 5.90
N VAL A 153 9.58 48.81 6.47
CA VAL A 153 8.79 50.02 6.70
C VAL A 153 9.60 51.09 7.42
N VAL A 154 10.52 50.70 8.32
CA VAL A 154 11.38 51.63 9.06
C VAL A 154 12.24 52.49 8.13
N PHE A 155 12.62 51.99 6.96
CA PHE A 155 13.35 52.77 5.95
C PHE A 155 12.42 53.35 4.87
N ASP A 156 11.33 52.66 4.52
CA ASP A 156 10.36 53.15 3.54
C ASP A 156 9.73 54.49 4.00
N ILE A 157 9.48 54.67 5.30
CA ILE A 157 8.99 55.95 5.86
C ILE A 157 10.00 57.11 5.73
N HIS A 158 11.27 56.83 5.47
CA HIS A 158 12.30 57.82 5.13
C HIS A 158 12.48 57.99 3.61
N LYS A 159 11.55 57.44 2.81
CA LYS A 159 11.63 57.34 1.34
C LYS A 159 12.81 56.52 0.84
N VAL A 160 13.27 55.53 1.62
CA VAL A 160 14.38 54.66 1.25
C VAL A 160 13.91 53.23 1.12
N ASN A 161 13.72 52.77 -0.11
CA ASN A 161 13.49 51.35 -0.36
C ASN A 161 14.83 50.65 -0.61
N LEU A 162 15.37 50.01 0.43
CA LEU A 162 16.69 49.37 0.40
C LEU A 162 16.85 48.38 -0.77
N LEU A 163 15.80 47.62 -1.11
CA LEU A 163 15.82 46.66 -2.22
C LEU A 163 15.92 47.35 -3.58
N THR A 164 15.23 48.48 -3.75
CA THR A 164 15.30 49.28 -4.97
C THR A 164 16.68 49.95 -5.11
N GLU A 165 17.25 50.41 -4.00
CA GLU A 165 18.59 50.99 -3.98
C GLU A 165 19.71 49.96 -4.28
N LEU A 166 19.54 48.70 -3.88
CA LEU A 166 20.41 47.60 -4.31
C LEU A 166 20.30 47.37 -5.83
N ARG A 167 19.09 47.33 -6.38
CA ARG A 167 18.85 47.14 -7.82
C ARG A 167 19.47 48.26 -8.66
N LYS A 168 19.36 49.53 -8.25
CA LYS A 168 20.00 50.68 -8.92
C LYS A 168 21.51 50.52 -9.03
N ARG A 169 22.13 49.82 -8.08
CA ARG A 169 23.58 49.57 -8.00
C ARG A 169 23.98 48.23 -8.63
N GLY A 170 23.10 47.63 -9.44
CA GLY A 170 23.36 46.37 -10.14
C GLY A 170 23.25 45.12 -9.27
N ILE A 171 22.93 45.26 -7.97
CA ILE A 171 22.78 44.13 -7.05
C ILE A 171 21.32 43.68 -7.09
N HIS A 172 21.03 42.72 -7.97
CA HIS A 172 19.70 42.15 -8.15
C HIS A 172 19.80 40.68 -8.53
N ILE A 173 18.74 39.91 -8.27
CA ILE A 173 18.65 38.50 -8.67
C ILE A 173 17.60 38.41 -9.77
N GLU A 174 17.96 37.78 -10.89
CA GLU A 174 17.02 37.40 -11.96
C GLU A 174 16.18 36.19 -11.54
N THR A 175 15.38 36.28 -10.47
CA THR A 175 14.46 35.19 -10.11
C THR A 175 13.21 35.25 -10.99
N LYS A 176 13.14 34.36 -11.98
CA LYS A 176 12.05 34.24 -12.98
C LYS A 176 10.64 33.94 -12.43
N SER A 177 10.41 33.75 -11.12
CA SER A 177 9.06 33.36 -10.63
C SER A 177 8.71 33.64 -9.16
N SER A 178 9.50 34.37 -8.37
CA SER A 178 9.41 34.22 -6.90
C SER A 178 8.51 35.19 -6.14
N LEU A 179 7.85 36.16 -6.78
CA LEU A 179 7.15 37.24 -6.04
C LEU A 179 5.65 37.04 -5.87
N ASP A 180 4.96 36.37 -6.81
CA ASP A 180 3.50 36.26 -6.76
C ASP A 180 3.05 34.93 -6.12
N ILE A 181 1.99 35.00 -5.33
CA ILE A 181 1.32 33.81 -4.78
C ILE A 181 0.64 33.09 -5.95
N PRO A 182 0.87 31.78 -6.15
CA PRO A 182 0.29 31.07 -7.27
C PRO A 182 -1.23 30.97 -7.13
N ARG A 183 -1.95 31.10 -8.25
CA ARG A 183 -3.41 30.94 -8.28
C ARG A 183 -3.79 29.48 -8.41
N TYR A 184 -4.78 29.03 -7.64
CA TYR A 184 -5.18 27.63 -7.64
C TYR A 184 -5.57 27.11 -9.04
N LYS A 185 -6.31 27.92 -9.81
CA LYS A 185 -6.74 27.61 -11.18
C LYS A 185 -5.61 27.33 -12.17
N ASP A 186 -4.38 27.77 -11.89
CA ASP A 186 -3.25 27.57 -12.80
C ASP A 186 -2.66 26.16 -12.66
N PHE A 187 -2.86 25.48 -11.53
CA PHE A 187 -2.51 24.06 -11.36
C PHE A 187 -3.44 23.11 -12.15
N LEU A 188 -4.63 23.59 -12.53
CA LEU A 188 -5.59 22.86 -13.35
C LEU A 188 -5.28 22.95 -14.86
N LYS A 189 -4.16 23.58 -15.25
CA LYS A 189 -3.76 23.76 -16.64
C LYS A 189 -2.43 23.04 -16.95
N ARG A 190 -2.48 22.22 -18.01
CA ARG A 190 -1.36 21.68 -18.81
C ARG A 190 -0.66 20.44 -18.21
N THR A 191 -0.77 19.28 -18.88
CA THR A 191 0.35 18.43 -19.36
C THR A 191 -0.20 17.40 -20.35
N THR A 192 0.40 17.26 -21.54
CA THR A 192 0.08 16.20 -22.51
C THR A 192 0.96 14.97 -22.27
N ALA A 193 0.69 14.20 -21.21
CA ALA A 193 1.34 12.91 -21.00
C ALA A 193 0.39 11.80 -21.50
N LYS A 194 0.80 11.09 -22.56
CA LYS A 194 0.16 9.83 -22.96
C LYS A 194 0.67 8.74 -22.02
N THR A 195 -0.14 8.28 -21.07
CA THR A 195 0.14 7.05 -20.32
C THR A 195 -0.22 5.83 -21.19
N ALA A 196 0.69 5.45 -22.09
CA ALA A 196 0.65 4.14 -22.72
C ALA A 196 1.20 3.12 -21.72
N ASN A 197 0.41 2.11 -21.35
CA ASN A 197 0.69 1.05 -20.36
C ASN A 197 0.53 1.41 -18.88
N ALA A 198 -0.58 2.06 -18.50
CA ALA A 198 -0.95 2.16 -17.08
C ALA A 198 -1.32 0.77 -16.52
N ASP A 199 -0.68 0.38 -15.42
CA ASP A 199 -1.06 -0.78 -14.61
C ASP A 199 -1.46 -0.31 -13.20
N PRO A 200 -2.75 -0.05 -12.97
CA PRO A 200 -3.26 0.47 -11.69
C PRO A 200 -3.24 -0.57 -10.57
N TYR A 201 -2.86 -1.81 -10.89
CA TYR A 201 -2.70 -2.91 -9.94
C TYR A 201 -1.24 -3.11 -9.54
N ARG A 202 -0.31 -2.42 -10.21
CA ARG A 202 1.11 -2.43 -9.84
C ARG A 202 1.29 -1.67 -8.52
N ARG A 203 1.52 -2.45 -7.47
CA ARG A 203 1.80 -1.92 -6.14
C ARG A 203 3.14 -1.17 -6.14
N VAL A 204 3.16 -0.04 -5.45
CA VAL A 204 4.35 0.80 -5.27
C VAL A 204 4.93 0.57 -3.87
N ASP A 205 6.25 0.47 -3.80
CA ASP A 205 7.00 0.23 -2.55
C ASP A 205 7.17 1.53 -1.76
N PHE A 206 6.68 1.53 -0.52
CA PHE A 206 6.75 2.69 0.39
C PHE A 206 7.94 2.63 1.37
N THR A 207 8.69 1.53 1.40
CA THR A 207 9.80 1.33 2.35
C THR A 207 11.01 2.22 2.06
N SER A 208 11.13 2.73 0.83
CA SER A 208 12.17 3.69 0.45
C SER A 208 12.01 5.06 1.12
N LEU A 209 10.80 5.40 1.58
CA LEU A 209 10.54 6.64 2.30
C LEU A 209 11.24 6.62 3.66
N GLN A 210 11.93 7.71 3.98
CA GLN A 210 12.52 7.91 5.30
C GLN A 210 11.79 9.04 6.03
N PRO A 211 11.75 9.00 7.38
CA PRO A 211 11.26 10.12 8.17
C PRO A 211 12.11 11.37 7.89
N ILE A 212 11.49 12.40 7.33
CA ILE A 212 12.13 13.70 7.02
C ILE A 212 11.42 14.89 7.69
N GLY A 213 10.33 14.63 8.42
CA GLY A 213 9.51 15.68 9.04
C GLY A 213 10.29 16.62 9.96
N ASP A 214 11.12 16.09 10.85
CA ASP A 214 11.92 16.91 11.77
C ASP A 214 12.88 17.83 11.02
N ALA A 215 13.52 17.32 9.97
CA ALA A 215 14.45 18.09 9.15
C ALA A 215 13.71 19.18 8.33
N LEU A 216 12.51 18.88 7.80
CA LEU A 216 11.67 19.88 7.13
C LEU A 216 11.16 20.97 8.08
N ILE A 217 10.82 20.62 9.32
CA ILE A 217 10.41 21.60 10.33
C ILE A 217 11.59 22.49 10.69
N GLN A 218 12.79 21.91 10.86
CA GLN A 218 13.99 22.68 11.21
C GLN A 218 14.25 23.82 10.23
N ILE A 219 14.09 23.60 8.91
CA ILE A 219 14.31 24.61 7.84
C ILE A 219 13.54 25.93 8.06
N LEU A 220 12.39 25.89 8.75
CA LEU A 220 11.54 27.05 8.99
C LEU A 220 12.06 27.94 10.13
N ALA A 221 11.83 29.26 10.03
CA ALA A 221 12.16 30.21 11.09
C ALA A 221 11.20 30.11 12.28
N ASP A 222 11.71 30.34 13.49
CA ASP A 222 10.94 30.21 14.74
C ASP A 222 9.92 31.36 14.93
N ASN A 223 10.29 32.62 14.67
CA ASN A 223 9.41 33.78 14.90
C ASN A 223 9.07 34.50 13.58
N PRO A 224 8.15 33.96 12.76
CA PRO A 224 7.78 34.62 11.52
C PRO A 224 6.99 35.93 11.79
N PRO A 225 7.24 37.00 11.00
CA PRO A 225 6.57 38.30 11.16
C PRO A 225 5.04 38.25 11.12
N PHE A 226 4.47 37.29 10.38
CA PHE A 226 3.02 37.16 10.20
C PHE A 226 2.28 36.63 11.44
N TYR A 227 2.99 36.12 12.45
CA TYR A 227 2.39 35.48 13.63
C TYR A 227 2.81 36.18 14.93
N ALA A 228 2.01 37.16 15.34
CA ALA A 228 2.29 38.00 16.51
C ALA A 228 2.09 37.31 17.88
N GLN A 229 1.43 36.14 17.91
CA GLN A 229 1.02 35.49 19.17
C GLN A 229 2.11 34.59 19.80
N GLY A 230 3.27 34.43 19.15
CA GLY A 230 4.38 33.61 19.66
C GLY A 230 5.20 32.97 18.54
N ASN A 231 5.73 31.78 18.79
CA ASN A 231 6.45 30.97 17.80
C ASN A 231 5.45 30.12 17.00
N PHE A 232 5.24 30.46 15.72
CA PHE A 232 4.33 29.70 14.87
C PHE A 232 4.86 28.32 14.50
N LYS A 233 6.19 28.15 14.40
CA LYS A 233 6.81 26.86 14.12
C LYS A 233 6.49 25.83 15.20
N ASP A 234 6.32 26.24 16.46
CA ASP A 234 5.90 25.36 17.55
C ASP A 234 4.45 24.86 17.34
N VAL A 235 3.55 25.75 16.93
CA VAL A 235 2.16 25.40 16.58
C VAL A 235 2.15 24.43 15.39
N TYR A 236 2.92 24.77 14.35
CA TYR A 236 3.06 23.96 13.15
C TYR A 236 3.60 22.56 13.46
N ASN A 237 4.68 22.46 14.24
CA ASN A 237 5.28 21.20 14.64
C ASN A 237 4.31 20.36 15.46
N LYS A 238 3.59 20.97 16.41
CA LYS A 238 2.65 20.26 17.27
C LYS A 238 1.53 19.59 16.47
N GLU A 239 0.87 20.31 15.56
CA GLU A 239 -0.24 19.77 14.78
C GLU A 239 0.25 18.77 13.71
N LEU A 240 1.36 19.07 13.01
CA LEU A 240 1.94 18.13 12.05
C LEU A 240 2.44 16.83 12.73
N SER A 241 3.12 16.93 13.87
CA SER A 241 3.54 15.76 14.67
C SER A 241 2.37 14.89 15.12
N ARG A 242 1.21 15.50 15.38
CA ARG A 242 -0.02 14.78 15.69
C ARG A 242 -0.54 14.02 14.47
N ALA A 243 -0.64 14.69 13.32
CA ALA A 243 -1.05 14.07 12.06
C ALA A 243 -0.13 12.89 11.67
N ILE A 244 1.19 13.07 11.79
CA ILE A 244 2.20 12.01 11.63
C ILE A 244 1.91 10.81 12.53
N LYS A 245 1.68 11.04 13.83
CA LYS A 245 1.42 9.97 14.81
C LYS A 245 0.13 9.20 14.51
N VAL A 246 -0.93 9.89 14.09
CA VAL A 246 -2.21 9.23 13.72
C VAL A 246 -2.02 8.35 12.49
N ALA A 247 -1.35 8.85 11.44
CA ALA A 247 -1.05 8.08 10.23
C ALA A 247 -0.17 6.85 10.54
N GLN A 248 0.89 7.01 11.34
CA GLN A 248 1.75 5.90 11.78
C GLN A 248 0.98 4.83 12.56
N LYS A 249 0.09 5.26 13.46
CA LYS A 249 -0.75 4.36 14.27
C LYS A 249 -1.73 3.58 13.39
N PHE A 250 -2.32 4.23 12.39
CA PHE A 250 -3.20 3.59 11.43
C PHE A 250 -2.47 2.57 10.54
N LEU A 251 -1.33 2.93 9.95
CA LEU A 251 -0.57 2.01 9.09
C LEU A 251 -0.06 0.78 9.86
N LYS A 252 0.36 0.95 11.12
CA LYS A 252 0.93 -0.14 11.94
C LYS A 252 -0.13 -1.03 12.58
N LYS A 253 -1.24 -0.46 13.07
CA LYS A 253 -2.23 -1.19 13.89
C LYS A 253 -3.67 -1.09 13.39
N ARG A 254 -3.94 -0.33 12.32
CA ARG A 254 -5.30 0.04 11.86
C ARG A 254 -6.15 0.70 12.95
N GLU A 255 -5.51 1.36 13.91
CA GLU A 255 -6.15 2.12 14.99
C GLU A 255 -6.19 3.62 14.64
N GLY A 256 -7.23 4.33 15.10
CA GLY A 256 -7.34 5.78 14.90
C GLY A 256 -7.76 6.18 13.49
N GLY A 257 -8.25 5.24 12.67
CA GLY A 257 -8.79 5.57 11.36
C GLY A 257 -9.97 6.53 11.46
N ASP A 258 -10.74 6.48 12.55
CA ASP A 258 -11.91 7.32 12.82
C ASP A 258 -11.54 8.79 13.06
N LEU A 259 -10.25 9.06 13.33
CA LEU A 259 -9.68 10.40 13.37
C LEU A 259 -9.19 10.85 11.98
N LEU A 260 -8.86 9.92 11.07
CA LEU A 260 -8.45 10.25 9.70
C LEU A 260 -9.66 10.61 8.84
N PHE A 261 -10.73 9.82 8.97
CA PHE A 261 -12.00 10.05 8.29
C PHE A 261 -13.16 9.63 9.21
N PRO A 262 -14.27 10.38 9.24
CA PRO A 262 -15.45 10.00 10.01
C PRO A 262 -15.99 8.63 9.58
N ARG A 263 -16.43 7.82 10.55
CA ARG A 263 -16.94 6.46 10.28
C ARG A 263 -18.23 6.51 9.48
N ALA A 264 -18.24 5.77 8.37
CA ALA A 264 -19.45 5.54 7.62
C ALA A 264 -20.34 4.46 8.26
N ALA A 265 -21.62 4.77 8.48
CA ALA A 265 -22.60 3.76 8.88
C ALA A 265 -23.18 3.00 7.66
N THR A 266 -23.15 3.60 6.46
CA THR A 266 -23.89 3.10 5.29
C THR A 266 -23.13 3.10 3.96
N SER A 267 -21.98 3.80 3.82
CA SER A 267 -21.25 3.80 2.56
C SER A 267 -20.45 2.50 2.36
N THR A 268 -20.74 1.76 1.30
CA THR A 268 -19.97 0.59 0.88
C THR A 268 -19.46 0.79 -0.54
N ILE A 269 -18.19 0.46 -0.77
CA ILE A 269 -17.60 0.45 -2.12
C ILE A 269 -17.69 -0.97 -2.64
N THR A 270 -18.33 -1.13 -3.80
CA THR A 270 -18.44 -2.41 -4.49
C THR A 270 -17.36 -2.54 -5.56
N HIS A 271 -17.09 -3.75 -6.02
CA HIS A 271 -16.10 -4.01 -7.08
C HIS A 271 -16.44 -3.33 -8.42
N ARG A 272 -17.71 -2.95 -8.66
CA ARG A 272 -18.20 -2.28 -9.89
C ARG A 272 -18.14 -0.76 -9.81
N ASP A 273 -17.83 -0.23 -8.63
CA ASP A 273 -17.82 1.20 -8.43
C ASP A 273 -16.70 1.85 -9.26
N THR A 274 -17.04 2.92 -9.97
CA THR A 274 -16.05 3.75 -10.65
C THR A 274 -15.96 5.10 -9.94
N PHE A 275 -14.73 5.59 -9.82
CA PHE A 275 -14.42 6.81 -9.09
C PHE A 275 -13.85 7.84 -10.06
N SER A 276 -14.32 9.07 -9.93
CA SER A 276 -13.74 10.24 -10.60
C SER A 276 -13.97 11.48 -9.74
N ILE A 277 -12.94 12.27 -9.53
CA ILE A 277 -13.03 13.56 -8.83
C ILE A 277 -13.35 14.67 -9.84
N THR A 278 -14.26 15.56 -9.48
CA THR A 278 -14.46 16.84 -10.15
C THR A 278 -13.95 17.96 -9.27
N VAL A 279 -13.11 18.86 -9.78
CA VAL A 279 -12.54 20.00 -9.01
C VAL A 279 -12.93 21.34 -9.63
N ASN A 280 -13.29 22.29 -8.77
CA ASN A 280 -13.64 23.68 -9.09
C ASN A 280 -12.42 24.63 -8.99
N GLY A 281 -12.60 25.89 -9.41
CA GLY A 281 -11.57 26.93 -9.33
C GLY A 281 -11.11 27.27 -7.90
N ASP A 282 -11.96 27.01 -6.91
CA ASP A 282 -11.78 27.36 -5.49
C ASP A 282 -11.40 26.16 -4.61
N ALA A 283 -10.67 25.19 -5.15
CA ALA A 283 -10.27 23.95 -4.47
C ALA A 283 -11.41 23.04 -3.97
N ALA A 284 -12.69 23.45 -4.10
CA ALA A 284 -13.83 22.58 -3.84
C ALA A 284 -13.88 21.42 -4.84
N TRP A 285 -14.17 20.22 -4.33
CA TRP A 285 -14.16 19.00 -5.12
C TRP A 285 -15.27 18.04 -4.71
N ASP A 286 -15.72 17.20 -5.65
CA ASP A 286 -16.79 16.20 -5.45
C ASP A 286 -16.42 14.88 -6.15
N VAL A 287 -16.92 13.77 -5.62
CA VAL A 287 -16.78 12.42 -6.18
C VAL A 287 -18.12 11.93 -6.70
N GLY A 288 -18.61 12.60 -7.75
CA GLY A 288 -19.74 12.12 -8.56
C GLY A 288 -20.99 11.74 -7.75
N GLY A 289 -21.43 12.60 -6.83
CA GLY A 289 -22.67 12.38 -6.06
C GLY A 289 -22.60 11.29 -4.98
N ARG A 290 -21.39 10.89 -4.54
CA ARG A 290 -21.20 10.04 -3.35
C ARG A 290 -21.29 10.87 -2.06
N SER A 291 -21.63 10.22 -0.95
CA SER A 291 -21.63 10.85 0.37
C SER A 291 -20.21 11.16 0.83
N ASP A 292 -20.07 12.13 1.74
CA ASP A 292 -18.79 12.61 2.31
C ASP A 292 -17.96 11.48 2.96
N GLU A 293 -18.59 10.35 3.31
CA GLU A 293 -17.97 9.22 4.02
C GLU A 293 -17.19 8.24 3.11
N TRP A 294 -17.13 8.48 1.80
CA TRP A 294 -16.54 7.55 0.83
C TRP A 294 -15.04 7.26 1.07
N MET A 295 -14.28 8.21 1.63
CA MET A 295 -12.87 8.05 1.96
C MET A 295 -12.65 7.03 3.09
N TRP A 296 -13.57 6.97 4.05
CA TRP A 296 -13.58 5.92 5.07
C TRP A 296 -13.77 4.55 4.43
N ALA A 297 -14.75 4.42 3.51
CA ALA A 297 -14.99 3.16 2.81
C ALA A 297 -13.80 2.74 1.94
N LEU A 298 -13.12 3.71 1.29
CA LEU A 298 -11.92 3.46 0.49
C LEU A 298 -10.76 2.99 1.37
N MET A 299 -10.54 3.66 2.50
CA MET A 299 -9.52 3.30 3.49
C MET A 299 -9.76 1.93 4.12
N ALA A 300 -11.03 1.54 4.28
CA ALA A 300 -11.47 0.27 4.85
C ALA A 300 -11.45 -0.90 3.85
N LEU A 301 -11.17 -0.65 2.56
CA LEU A 301 -11.02 -1.72 1.59
C LEU A 301 -9.93 -2.70 2.03
N ASN A 302 -10.22 -3.98 1.82
CA ASN A 302 -9.22 -5.01 2.07
C ASN A 302 -8.12 -4.93 0.99
N PRO A 303 -6.85 -4.64 1.34
CA PRO A 303 -5.74 -4.55 0.37
C PRO A 303 -5.57 -5.80 -0.49
N ASP A 304 -5.97 -6.97 0.03
CA ASP A 304 -5.91 -8.25 -0.66
C ASP A 304 -6.94 -8.38 -1.79
N ARG A 305 -8.01 -7.58 -1.76
CA ARG A 305 -9.08 -7.61 -2.75
C ARG A 305 -9.00 -6.49 -3.78
N ILE A 306 -7.98 -5.63 -3.74
CA ILE A 306 -7.86 -4.49 -4.67
C ILE A 306 -7.90 -4.92 -6.15
N LEU A 307 -7.40 -6.12 -6.46
CA LEU A 307 -7.41 -6.69 -7.81
C LEU A 307 -8.83 -7.00 -8.34
N ASP A 308 -9.79 -7.18 -7.44
CA ASP A 308 -11.19 -7.45 -7.78
C ASP A 308 -11.97 -6.17 -8.14
N TYR A 309 -11.47 -4.99 -7.76
CA TYR A 309 -12.14 -3.70 -8.00
C TYR A 309 -11.78 -3.11 -9.37
N GLU A 310 -12.68 -2.26 -9.87
CA GLU A 310 -12.44 -1.43 -11.05
C GLU A 310 -11.11 -0.64 -10.94
N PRO A 311 -10.38 -0.47 -12.05
CA PRO A 311 -9.09 0.23 -12.11
C PRO A 311 -9.03 1.60 -11.42
N SER A 312 -10.13 2.36 -11.46
CA SER A 312 -10.20 3.67 -10.80
C SER A 312 -10.13 3.54 -9.28
N VAL A 313 -10.83 2.56 -8.68
CA VAL A 313 -10.86 2.36 -7.23
C VAL A 313 -9.49 1.90 -6.75
N ALA A 314 -8.84 1.00 -7.48
CA ALA A 314 -7.47 0.57 -7.20
C ALA A 314 -6.50 1.77 -7.20
N SER A 315 -6.61 2.64 -8.21
CA SER A 315 -5.81 3.86 -8.32
C SER A 315 -6.03 4.81 -7.13
N PHE A 316 -7.28 5.09 -6.76
CA PHE A 316 -7.58 5.95 -5.61
C PHE A 316 -7.12 5.36 -4.29
N HIS A 317 -7.30 4.05 -4.08
CA HIS A 317 -6.80 3.38 -2.88
C HIS A 317 -5.28 3.49 -2.78
N GLN A 318 -4.55 3.30 -3.89
CA GLN A 318 -3.11 3.45 -3.92
C GLN A 318 -2.65 4.87 -3.62
N LEU A 319 -3.34 5.88 -4.17
CA LEU A 319 -3.06 7.30 -3.86
C LEU A 319 -3.36 7.63 -2.40
N LEU A 320 -4.43 7.10 -1.82
CA LEU A 320 -4.75 7.29 -0.41
C LEU A 320 -3.69 6.65 0.50
N MET A 321 -3.24 5.44 0.17
CA MET A 321 -2.13 4.80 0.89
C MET A 321 -0.84 5.61 0.75
N ALA A 322 -0.54 6.15 -0.44
CA ALA A 322 0.60 7.03 -0.65
C ALA A 322 0.51 8.30 0.21
N SER A 323 -0.64 8.97 0.29
CA SER A 323 -0.86 10.12 1.17
C SER A 323 -0.58 9.78 2.65
N LEU A 324 -1.07 8.63 3.12
CA LEU A 324 -0.84 8.18 4.50
C LEU A 324 0.64 7.86 4.77
N HIS A 325 1.35 7.22 3.83
CA HIS A 325 2.77 6.92 3.98
C HIS A 325 3.65 8.17 3.90
N LEU A 326 3.33 9.12 3.03
CA LEU A 326 3.98 10.43 2.97
C LEU A 326 3.81 11.17 4.29
N LEU A 327 2.58 11.25 4.80
CA LEU A 327 2.28 11.88 6.08
C LEU A 327 2.95 11.16 7.25
N ALA A 328 2.94 9.83 7.29
CA ALA A 328 3.56 9.04 8.37
C ALA A 328 5.09 9.23 8.45
N ASN A 329 5.74 9.61 7.35
CA ASN A 329 7.15 9.96 7.30
C ASN A 329 7.42 11.47 7.43
N GLY A 330 6.37 12.28 7.63
CA GLY A 330 6.46 13.74 7.65
C GLY A 330 6.94 14.33 6.32
N ALA A 331 6.80 13.59 5.22
CA ALA A 331 7.26 13.96 3.89
C ALA A 331 6.22 14.81 3.14
N VAL A 332 5.69 15.83 3.82
CA VAL A 332 4.66 16.73 3.31
C VAL A 332 5.01 18.18 3.63
N ILE A 333 4.67 19.10 2.72
CA ILE A 333 4.93 20.54 2.86
C ILE A 333 3.67 21.35 2.50
N PRO A 334 3.40 22.46 3.19
CA PRO A 334 2.31 23.36 2.84
C PRO A 334 2.71 24.35 1.75
N GLN A 335 1.73 24.84 1.00
CA GLN A 335 1.88 25.92 0.02
C GLN A 335 0.69 26.87 0.10
N ILE A 336 0.96 28.17 0.18
CA ILE A 336 -0.07 29.20 0.08
C ILE A 336 -0.50 29.42 -1.37
N VAL A 337 -1.81 29.54 -1.58
CA VAL A 337 -2.44 29.73 -2.90
C VAL A 337 -3.50 30.83 -2.84
N GLU A 338 -3.68 31.54 -3.96
CA GLU A 338 -4.77 32.52 -4.16
C GLU A 338 -5.99 31.83 -4.82
N LEU A 339 -7.17 32.00 -4.23
CA LEU A 339 -8.47 31.49 -4.70
C LEU A 339 -9.22 32.55 -5.54
N GLU A 340 -10.36 32.20 -6.16
CA GLU A 340 -11.18 33.20 -6.87
C GLU A 340 -11.85 34.15 -5.86
N GLY A 341 -11.49 35.44 -5.90
CA GLY A 341 -11.99 36.44 -4.94
C GLY A 341 -10.92 37.15 -4.11
N ALA A 342 -9.64 36.80 -4.30
CA ALA A 342 -8.49 37.29 -3.54
C ALA A 342 -8.40 36.75 -2.09
N ASP A 343 -9.11 35.65 -1.81
CA ASP A 343 -8.93 34.86 -0.61
C ASP A 343 -7.70 33.95 -0.73
N TYR A 344 -7.06 33.66 0.40
CA TYR A 344 -5.87 32.81 0.46
C TYR A 344 -6.15 31.54 1.28
N ALA A 345 -5.58 30.42 0.84
CA ALA A 345 -5.69 29.13 1.52
C ALA A 345 -4.36 28.36 1.49
N ILE A 346 -4.27 27.29 2.27
CA ILE A 346 -3.15 26.35 2.27
C ILE A 346 -3.53 25.05 1.57
N ARG A 347 -2.65 24.59 0.67
CA ARG A 347 -2.68 23.22 0.16
C ARG A 347 -1.45 22.45 0.63
N TRP A 348 -1.61 21.19 0.97
CA TRP A 348 -0.54 20.29 1.38
C TRP A 348 -0.07 19.47 0.20
N LEU A 349 1.25 19.31 0.06
CA LEU A 349 1.89 18.65 -1.06
C LEU A 349 2.89 17.58 -0.58
N PRO A 350 3.13 16.53 -1.38
CA PRO A 350 4.30 15.68 -1.19
C PRO A 350 5.58 16.52 -1.19
N ALA A 351 6.49 16.24 -0.26
CA ALA A 351 7.78 16.94 -0.18
C ALA A 351 8.76 16.46 -1.27
N THR A 352 8.51 16.79 -2.53
CA THR A 352 9.34 16.40 -3.70
C THR A 352 10.74 17.02 -3.70
N ILE A 353 11.05 17.87 -2.71
CA ILE A 353 12.41 18.30 -2.40
C ILE A 353 13.31 17.10 -2.07
N ASP A 354 12.73 16.03 -1.50
CA ASP A 354 13.39 14.74 -1.35
C ASP A 354 13.28 13.92 -2.66
N SER A 355 14.43 13.50 -3.19
CA SER A 355 14.49 12.75 -4.46
C SER A 355 13.73 11.42 -4.42
N ARG A 356 13.60 10.77 -3.26
CA ARG A 356 12.86 9.51 -3.11
C ARG A 356 11.35 9.76 -3.20
N VAL A 357 10.88 10.85 -2.59
CA VAL A 357 9.49 11.31 -2.74
C VAL A 357 9.20 11.68 -4.18
N ALA A 358 10.11 12.39 -4.86
CA ALA A 358 9.96 12.72 -6.28
C ALA A 358 9.85 11.47 -7.18
N SER A 359 10.73 10.48 -6.96
CA SER A 359 10.69 9.18 -7.66
C SER A 359 9.40 8.41 -7.39
N LEU A 360 8.93 8.39 -6.13
CA LEU A 360 7.66 7.78 -5.76
C LEU A 360 6.49 8.42 -6.51
N MET A 361 6.44 9.76 -6.57
CA MET A 361 5.39 10.49 -7.28
C MET A 361 5.40 10.21 -8.79
N GLU A 362 6.58 10.03 -9.39
CA GLU A 362 6.70 9.65 -10.80
C GLU A 362 6.21 8.22 -11.06
N GLN A 363 6.58 7.27 -10.19
CA GLN A 363 6.07 5.90 -10.26
C GLN A 363 4.55 5.84 -10.14
N LEU A 364 3.97 6.60 -9.19
CA LEU A 364 2.52 6.70 -9.04
C LEU A 364 1.89 7.20 -10.34
N GLU A 365 2.35 8.33 -10.90
CA GLU A 365 1.79 8.90 -12.13
C GLU A 365 1.80 7.91 -13.32
N GLN A 366 2.80 7.04 -13.42
CA GLN A 366 2.89 6.02 -14.47
C GLN A 366 1.90 4.85 -14.30
N THR A 367 1.48 4.56 -13.06
CA THR A 367 0.56 3.45 -12.75
C THR A 367 -0.92 3.82 -12.89
N LEU A 368 -1.26 5.11 -12.77
CA LEU A 368 -2.65 5.56 -12.72
C LEU A 368 -3.39 5.44 -14.06
N VAL A 369 -4.68 5.11 -13.98
CA VAL A 369 -5.59 5.24 -15.12
C VAL A 369 -5.81 6.71 -15.50
N SER A 370 -6.11 6.95 -16.78
CA SER A 370 -6.39 8.31 -17.26
C SER A 370 -7.72 8.84 -16.71
N LYS A 371 -7.80 10.16 -16.46
CA LYS A 371 -9.03 10.89 -16.11
C LYS A 371 -9.64 10.53 -14.73
N LEU A 372 -8.81 10.23 -13.73
CA LEU A 372 -9.26 10.08 -12.33
C LEU A 372 -9.77 11.40 -11.75
N ILE A 373 -9.22 12.51 -12.22
CA ILE A 373 -9.64 13.86 -11.87
C ILE A 373 -10.10 14.59 -13.15
N THR A 374 -11.10 15.45 -13.02
CA THR A 374 -11.62 16.30 -14.11
C THR A 374 -11.91 17.71 -13.58
N PRO A 375 -11.64 18.78 -14.33
CA PRO A 375 -12.06 20.11 -13.93
C PRO A 375 -13.56 20.30 -14.24
N ALA A 376 -14.28 21.01 -13.37
CA ALA A 376 -15.71 21.28 -13.59
C ALA A 376 -15.99 22.07 -14.88
N SER A 377 -15.01 22.88 -15.33
CA SER A 377 -15.04 23.55 -16.63
C SER A 377 -14.46 22.66 -17.73
N ARG A 378 -15.27 22.30 -18.74
CA ARG A 378 -14.88 21.43 -19.88
C ARG A 378 -13.74 21.98 -20.78
N LYS A 379 -13.19 23.17 -20.49
CA LYS A 379 -12.17 23.84 -21.32
C LYS A 379 -10.72 23.64 -20.84
N THR A 380 -10.48 22.93 -19.74
CA THR A 380 -9.14 22.78 -19.14
C THR A 380 -8.68 21.33 -19.08
N SER A 381 -7.40 21.10 -19.38
CA SER A 381 -6.72 19.81 -19.23
C SER A 381 -5.88 19.81 -17.96
N LEU A 382 -5.96 18.75 -17.15
CA LEU A 382 -5.29 18.66 -15.85
C LEU A 382 -3.78 18.43 -15.95
N GLY A 383 -3.07 18.86 -14.89
CA GLY A 383 -1.67 18.54 -14.64
C GLY A 383 -1.46 17.09 -14.18
N LYS A 384 -0.36 16.82 -13.47
CA LYS A 384 -0.07 15.50 -12.87
C LYS A 384 -1.20 15.08 -11.93
N GLN A 385 -1.89 13.99 -12.25
CA GLN A 385 -3.09 13.58 -11.52
C GLN A 385 -2.76 13.11 -10.11
N ALA A 386 -1.62 12.45 -9.92
CA ALA A 386 -1.19 11.94 -8.62
C ALA A 386 -1.00 13.06 -7.59
N GLU A 387 -0.27 14.12 -7.96
CA GLU A 387 0.02 15.25 -7.07
C GLU A 387 -1.26 15.97 -6.64
N LEU A 388 -2.17 16.24 -7.58
CA LEU A 388 -3.43 16.92 -7.31
C LEU A 388 -4.32 16.10 -6.35
N ILE A 389 -4.50 14.80 -6.61
CA ILE A 389 -5.33 13.93 -5.78
C ILE A 389 -4.70 13.75 -4.39
N ILE A 390 -3.38 13.53 -4.31
CA ILE A 390 -2.69 13.42 -3.03
C ILE A 390 -2.79 14.72 -2.25
N SER A 391 -2.72 15.88 -2.90
CA SER A 391 -2.91 17.17 -2.24
C SER A 391 -4.29 17.30 -1.60
N LEU A 392 -5.36 16.92 -2.32
CA LEU A 392 -6.72 16.89 -1.77
C LEU A 392 -6.83 15.95 -0.56
N PHE A 393 -6.27 14.74 -0.66
CA PHE A 393 -6.27 13.78 0.44
C PHE A 393 -5.48 14.26 1.65
N LEU A 394 -4.33 14.90 1.45
CA LEU A 394 -3.53 15.44 2.54
C LEU A 394 -4.26 16.58 3.26
N ASN A 395 -4.88 17.50 2.51
CA ASN A 395 -5.71 18.56 3.07
C ASN A 395 -6.83 17.99 3.96
N GLU A 396 -7.57 17.01 3.46
CA GLU A 396 -8.65 16.36 4.20
C GLU A 396 -8.16 15.63 5.46
N ILE A 397 -7.08 14.85 5.35
CA ILE A 397 -6.51 14.12 6.49
C ILE A 397 -6.04 15.10 7.57
N ILE A 398 -5.38 16.19 7.17
CA ILE A 398 -4.85 17.18 8.11
C ILE A 398 -5.98 17.95 8.78
N ASP A 399 -7.02 18.33 8.04
CA ASP A 399 -8.23 18.96 8.59
C ASP A 399 -8.90 18.08 9.67
N ASN A 400 -9.13 16.80 9.36
CA ASN A 400 -9.80 15.88 10.28
C ASN A 400 -8.99 15.57 11.55
N VAL A 401 -7.65 15.55 11.45
CA VAL A 401 -6.80 15.17 12.58
C VAL A 401 -6.42 16.36 13.46
N SER A 402 -6.35 17.57 12.91
CA SER A 402 -5.84 18.75 13.62
C SER A 402 -6.85 19.30 14.62
N HIS A 403 -6.34 19.99 15.64
CA HIS A 403 -7.21 20.74 16.55
C HIS A 403 -7.37 22.19 16.10
N SER A 404 -8.53 22.78 16.44
CA SER A 404 -8.73 24.24 16.31
C SER A 404 -7.58 24.99 16.97
N THR A 405 -6.97 25.89 16.24
CA THR A 405 -5.89 26.73 16.72
C THR A 405 -6.46 27.98 17.40
N SER A 406 -5.61 28.75 18.09
CA SER A 406 -6.04 30.00 18.73
C SER A 406 -6.00 31.21 17.79
N SER A 407 -5.85 30.98 16.49
CA SER A 407 -5.54 32.03 15.52
C SER A 407 -6.07 31.69 14.12
N ASP A 408 -6.67 32.65 13.45
CA ASP A 408 -7.16 32.49 12.07
C ASP A 408 -6.06 31.94 11.14
N VAL A 409 -4.82 32.41 11.27
CA VAL A 409 -3.69 31.91 10.44
C VAL A 409 -3.37 30.43 10.72
N GLY A 410 -3.47 29.99 11.97
CA GLY A 410 -3.30 28.57 12.31
C GLY A 410 -4.43 27.72 11.74
N ASP A 411 -5.66 28.22 11.81
CA ASP A 411 -6.82 27.53 11.25
C ASP A 411 -6.74 27.46 9.72
N MET A 412 -6.25 28.49 9.03
CA MET A 412 -5.97 28.44 7.58
C MET A 412 -4.93 27.37 7.18
N PHE A 413 -4.00 27.00 8.06
CA PHE A 413 -3.00 25.96 7.78
C PHE A 413 -3.52 24.54 7.96
N PHE A 414 -4.34 24.35 8.98
CA PHE A 414 -4.70 23.03 9.49
C PHE A 414 -6.16 22.69 9.30
N HIS A 415 -6.99 23.67 8.97
CA HIS A 415 -8.39 23.51 8.60
C HIS A 415 -8.61 24.06 7.19
N ASN A 416 -9.58 23.51 6.46
CA ASN A 416 -9.89 23.92 5.09
C ASN A 416 -10.56 25.31 5.00
N GLU A 417 -10.01 26.29 5.73
CA GLU A 417 -10.46 27.68 5.79
C GLU A 417 -9.67 28.56 4.81
N SER A 418 -10.32 29.62 4.33
CA SER A 418 -9.68 30.65 3.50
C SER A 418 -9.83 32.01 4.17
N ILE A 419 -8.82 32.88 4.00
CA ILE A 419 -8.76 34.18 4.68
C ILE A 419 -8.59 35.30 3.65
N LEU A 420 -9.42 36.33 3.82
CA LEU A 420 -9.27 37.61 3.16
C LEU A 420 -8.49 38.59 4.05
N PHE A 421 -7.22 38.85 3.71
CA PHE A 421 -6.33 39.74 4.47
C PHE A 421 -6.63 41.24 4.24
N THR A 422 -7.80 41.72 4.65
CA THR A 422 -8.23 43.13 4.46
C THR A 422 -8.22 43.98 5.73
N GLY A 423 -7.91 43.40 6.91
CA GLY A 423 -7.81 44.13 8.17
C GLY A 423 -6.63 45.09 8.25
N VAL A 424 -6.69 46.05 9.19
CA VAL A 424 -5.60 47.01 9.44
C VAL A 424 -4.35 46.25 9.88
N GLY A 425 -3.27 46.37 9.10
CA GLY A 425 -2.01 45.64 9.30
C GLY A 425 -2.04 44.16 8.89
N GLN A 426 -2.95 43.75 8.00
CA GLN A 426 -2.98 42.40 7.42
C GLN A 426 -2.50 42.33 5.96
N GLY A 427 -2.30 43.49 5.30
CA GLY A 427 -2.01 43.54 3.86
C GLY A 427 -0.74 42.80 3.42
N GLU A 428 0.24 42.63 4.32
CA GLU A 428 1.51 41.93 4.06
C GLU A 428 1.53 40.48 4.59
N THR A 429 0.47 40.02 5.26
CA THR A 429 0.44 38.71 5.93
C THR A 429 0.60 37.55 4.95
N ALA A 430 -0.12 37.56 3.82
CA ALA A 430 -0.01 36.52 2.80
C ALA A 430 1.42 36.43 2.22
N GLY A 431 2.05 37.58 1.97
CA GLY A 431 3.45 37.66 1.52
C GLY A 431 4.43 37.15 2.57
N GLY A 432 4.19 37.42 3.85
CA GLY A 432 4.97 36.89 4.98
C GLY A 432 4.88 35.37 5.09
N ILE A 433 3.68 34.79 4.92
CA ILE A 433 3.48 33.32 4.91
C ILE A 433 4.22 32.70 3.74
N LYS A 434 4.08 33.28 2.54
CA LYS A 434 4.82 32.83 1.35
C LYS A 434 6.33 32.83 1.59
N ALA A 435 6.89 33.92 2.11
CA ALA A 435 8.33 34.03 2.38
C ALA A 435 8.84 33.00 3.40
N TRP A 436 8.02 32.64 4.38
CA TRP A 436 8.36 31.59 5.34
C TRP A 436 8.36 30.20 4.71
N LEU A 437 7.39 29.91 3.82
CA LEU A 437 7.27 28.63 3.10
C LEU A 437 8.20 28.49 1.90
N ASP A 438 8.62 29.60 1.27
CA ASP A 438 9.56 29.64 0.14
C ASP A 438 10.89 28.96 0.47
N ARG A 439 11.20 28.78 1.76
CA ARG A 439 12.36 28.02 2.24
C ARG A 439 12.37 26.56 1.78
N TYR A 440 11.20 25.98 1.51
CA TYR A 440 11.10 24.63 0.92
C TYR A 440 11.44 24.59 -0.58
N TYR A 441 11.53 25.75 -1.25
CA TYR A 441 11.71 25.87 -2.69
C TYR A 441 13.06 26.47 -3.08
N ILE A 442 14.01 26.58 -2.12
CA ILE A 442 15.37 27.12 -2.34
C ILE A 442 16.16 26.30 -3.39
N ALA A 443 15.83 25.01 -3.52
CA ALA A 443 16.58 24.01 -4.27
C ALA A 443 16.56 24.12 -5.82
N HIS A 444 15.91 25.13 -6.41
CA HIS A 444 15.74 25.26 -7.88
C HIS A 444 16.54 26.42 -8.49
N ARG A 445 17.86 26.46 -8.24
CA ARG A 445 18.77 27.46 -8.83
C ARG A 445 19.85 26.81 -9.68
N ASP A 446 20.39 27.57 -10.64
CA ASP A 446 21.38 27.10 -11.61
C ASP A 446 22.74 26.74 -10.98
N SER A 447 23.01 27.24 -9.76
CA SER A 447 24.25 27.02 -9.01
C SER A 447 24.03 26.03 -7.85
N GLN A 448 24.83 24.96 -7.79
CA GLN A 448 24.78 23.94 -6.74
C GLN A 448 25.79 24.26 -5.63
N ILE A 449 25.31 24.35 -4.38
CA ILE A 449 26.17 24.49 -3.20
C ILE A 449 26.75 23.12 -2.85
N ILE A 450 28.05 23.09 -2.56
CA ILE A 450 28.78 21.92 -2.09
C ILE A 450 29.34 22.24 -0.70
N VAL A 451 28.98 21.44 0.30
CA VAL A 451 29.62 21.45 1.62
C VAL A 451 30.61 20.31 1.67
N SER A 452 31.90 20.64 1.79
CA SER A 452 32.98 19.67 1.82
C SER A 452 33.52 19.52 3.23
N VAL A 453 33.62 18.29 3.69
CA VAL A 453 34.21 17.94 4.99
C VAL A 453 35.52 17.21 4.74
N GLU A 454 36.60 17.68 5.34
CA GLU A 454 37.93 17.05 5.31
C GLU A 454 38.32 16.60 6.72
N GLU A 455 39.09 15.50 6.82
CA GLU A 455 39.55 14.91 8.09
C GLU A 455 41.04 15.22 8.26
N GLU A 456 41.42 15.94 9.31
CA GLU A 456 42.81 16.32 9.62
C GLU A 456 43.07 16.12 11.13
N ASP A 457 44.06 15.31 11.51
CA ASP A 457 44.50 15.09 12.91
C ASP A 457 43.38 14.85 13.96
N GLU A 458 42.38 14.02 13.64
CA GLU A 458 41.19 13.73 14.47
C GLU A 458 40.20 14.91 14.64
N GLU A 459 40.39 15.99 13.90
CA GLU A 459 39.45 17.10 13.69
C GLU A 459 38.81 17.04 12.29
N PHE A 460 37.69 17.74 12.12
CA PHE A 460 36.97 17.86 10.86
C PHE A 460 36.91 19.31 10.41
N GLU A 461 37.39 19.58 9.20
CA GLU A 461 37.30 20.90 8.57
C GLU A 461 36.12 20.95 7.61
N VAL A 462 35.22 21.93 7.79
CA VAL A 462 34.08 22.16 6.91
C VAL A 462 34.32 23.40 6.06
N SER A 463 34.23 23.23 4.74
CA SER A 463 34.36 24.28 3.74
C SER A 463 33.17 24.29 2.78
N VAL A 464 32.98 25.40 2.07
CA VAL A 464 31.87 25.58 1.11
C VAL A 464 32.43 25.88 -0.27
N ASN A 465 32.03 25.08 -1.24
CA ASN A 465 32.34 25.22 -2.66
C ASN A 465 31.04 25.38 -3.47
N ILE A 466 31.19 25.84 -4.70
CA ILE A 466 30.07 26.15 -5.59
C ILE A 466 30.36 25.51 -6.94
N ASP A 467 29.39 24.78 -7.46
CA ASP A 467 29.44 24.18 -8.79
C ASP A 467 28.33 24.80 -9.67
N ASN A 468 28.64 25.10 -10.93
CA ASN A 468 27.67 25.61 -11.89
C ASN A 468 27.85 24.89 -13.23
N PRO A 469 27.31 23.65 -13.34
CA PRO A 469 27.45 22.85 -14.55
C PRO A 469 26.73 23.48 -15.75
N ALA A 470 25.68 24.27 -15.53
CA ALA A 470 24.94 24.97 -16.59
C ALA A 470 25.81 26.02 -17.34
N LYS A 471 26.85 26.56 -16.68
CA LYS A 471 27.81 27.50 -17.27
C LYS A 471 29.18 26.87 -17.58
N GLY A 472 29.33 25.55 -17.42
CA GLY A 472 30.58 24.83 -17.71
C GLY A 472 31.76 25.19 -16.79
N LEU A 473 31.47 25.72 -15.59
CA LEU A 473 32.49 26.07 -14.59
C LEU A 473 32.79 24.86 -13.70
N ALA A 474 34.07 24.59 -13.45
CA ALA A 474 34.50 23.62 -12.44
C ALA A 474 34.27 24.15 -11.01
N GLU A 475 34.33 23.28 -10.01
CA GLU A 475 34.16 23.59 -8.58
C GLU A 475 34.97 24.83 -8.15
N ILE A 476 34.27 25.86 -7.65
CA ILE A 476 34.84 27.16 -7.23
C ILE A 476 34.75 27.26 -5.70
N PRO A 477 35.87 27.47 -4.97
CA PRO A 477 35.81 27.74 -3.54
C PRO A 477 35.06 29.04 -3.23
N LEU A 478 34.24 29.05 -2.17
CA LEU A 478 33.48 30.24 -1.78
C LEU A 478 34.38 31.48 -1.58
N ALA A 479 35.59 31.27 -1.04
CA ALA A 479 36.59 32.33 -0.88
C ALA A 479 36.94 33.02 -2.22
N THR A 480 37.06 32.24 -3.29
CA THR A 480 37.38 32.76 -4.64
C THR A 480 36.20 33.56 -5.20
N LEU A 481 34.98 33.09 -5.00
CA LEU A 481 33.74 33.76 -5.44
C LEU A 481 33.48 35.07 -4.67
N LEU A 482 33.86 35.13 -3.40
CA LEU A 482 33.79 36.35 -2.60
C LEU A 482 34.86 37.38 -2.98
N ALA A 483 36.09 36.94 -3.27
CA ALA A 483 37.21 37.84 -3.55
C ALA A 483 37.26 38.37 -4.99
N ASN A 484 36.78 37.62 -5.98
CA ASN A 484 36.95 37.97 -7.40
C ASN A 484 35.69 38.61 -8.00
N ASP A 485 35.85 39.78 -8.61
CA ASP A 485 34.75 40.56 -9.20
C ASP A 485 34.18 39.96 -10.49
N ALA A 486 34.91 39.04 -11.14
CA ALA A 486 34.40 38.25 -12.27
C ALA A 486 33.14 37.43 -11.90
N TYR A 487 32.97 37.11 -10.61
CA TYR A 487 31.81 36.36 -10.10
C TYR A 487 30.74 37.25 -9.46
N SER A 488 30.83 38.58 -9.58
CA SER A 488 29.90 39.53 -8.95
C SER A 488 28.41 39.22 -9.16
N ALA A 489 28.02 38.79 -10.38
CA ALA A 489 26.64 38.40 -10.68
C ALA A 489 26.21 37.08 -9.97
N MET A 490 27.11 36.10 -9.85
CA MET A 490 26.86 34.81 -9.19
C MET A 490 26.97 34.92 -7.65
N ARG A 491 27.74 35.90 -7.16
CA ARG A 491 28.04 36.09 -5.74
C ARG A 491 26.78 36.13 -4.88
N TYR A 492 25.81 36.92 -5.31
CA TYR A 492 24.55 37.10 -4.58
C TYR A 492 23.53 35.99 -4.83
N GLU A 493 23.57 35.34 -5.99
CA GLU A 493 22.76 34.16 -6.31
C GLU A 493 23.03 33.02 -5.31
N VAL A 494 24.30 32.87 -4.89
CA VAL A 494 24.77 31.81 -4.01
C VAL A 494 24.78 32.21 -2.53
N LEU A 495 25.12 33.46 -2.21
CA LEU A 495 25.09 33.90 -0.81
C LEU A 495 23.68 33.93 -0.21
N GLN A 496 22.66 34.16 -1.03
CA GLN A 496 21.28 34.17 -0.58
C GLN A 496 20.85 32.83 0.06
N PRO A 497 21.00 31.67 -0.59
CA PRO A 497 20.75 30.37 0.05
C PRO A 497 21.73 30.06 1.18
N LEU A 498 23.01 30.43 1.08
CA LEU A 498 24.00 30.19 2.14
C LEU A 498 23.68 30.92 3.45
N THR A 499 23.13 32.14 3.37
CA THR A 499 22.69 32.86 4.57
C THR A 499 21.41 32.29 5.18
N LEU A 500 20.55 31.61 4.41
CA LEU A 500 19.46 30.82 4.99
C LEU A 500 19.98 29.59 5.74
N LEU A 501 21.16 29.08 5.34
CA LEU A 501 21.82 27.96 6.03
C LEU A 501 22.56 28.36 7.29
N SER A 502 22.83 29.65 7.51
CA SER A 502 23.65 30.08 8.65
C SER A 502 22.95 29.93 9.99
N SER A 503 21.61 29.87 10.00
CA SER A 503 20.84 29.45 11.18
C SER A 503 21.02 27.97 11.53
N PHE A 504 21.56 27.15 10.62
CA PHE A 504 21.73 25.70 10.78
C PHE A 504 23.19 25.29 10.96
N ILE A 505 24.08 25.82 10.13
CA ILE A 505 25.51 25.51 10.17
C ILE A 505 26.17 26.51 11.14
N TRP A 506 26.47 26.03 12.35
CA TRP A 506 27.17 26.83 13.34
C TRP A 506 28.49 27.37 12.78
N GLY A 507 28.73 28.67 12.95
CA GLY A 507 29.93 29.33 12.45
C GLY A 507 29.89 29.75 10.98
N LEU A 508 28.85 29.41 10.21
CA LEU A 508 28.78 29.77 8.78
C LEU A 508 28.75 31.29 8.52
N ASP A 509 28.02 32.07 9.33
CA ASP A 509 28.03 33.53 9.22
C ASP A 509 29.42 34.11 9.46
N SER A 510 30.12 33.60 10.48
CA SER A 510 31.50 34.00 10.81
C SER A 510 32.45 33.63 9.68
N TYR A 511 32.28 32.43 9.10
CA TYR A 511 33.05 31.94 7.96
C TYR A 511 32.87 32.85 6.73
N ILE A 512 31.62 33.17 6.35
CA ILE A 512 31.32 34.06 5.22
C ILE A 512 31.89 35.47 5.46
N ASN A 513 31.69 36.03 6.66
CA ASN A 513 32.17 37.37 7.00
C ASN A 513 33.70 37.50 7.02
N ARG A 514 34.42 36.40 7.25
CA ARG A 514 35.89 36.34 7.16
C ARG A 514 36.41 36.03 5.76
N GLY A 515 35.55 36.12 4.73
CA GLY A 515 35.93 35.82 3.34
C GLY A 515 36.06 34.33 3.05
N ALA A 516 35.37 33.48 3.80
CA ALA A 516 35.42 32.02 3.69
C ALA A 516 36.81 31.40 3.95
N THR A 517 37.60 32.04 4.82
CA THR A 517 38.90 31.57 5.31
C THR A 517 39.15 32.00 6.77
N PRO A 518 39.68 31.15 7.67
CA PRO A 518 39.95 29.71 7.53
C PRO A 518 38.66 28.84 7.58
N PRO A 519 38.72 27.54 7.22
CA PRO A 519 37.60 26.60 7.33
C PRO A 519 37.03 26.47 8.75
N ILE A 520 35.80 25.95 8.86
CA ILE A 520 35.15 25.73 10.15
C ILE A 520 35.72 24.44 10.75
N LYS A 521 36.44 24.52 11.86
CA LYS A 521 36.99 23.36 12.58
C LYS A 521 35.99 22.80 13.59
N LEU A 522 35.75 21.49 13.55
CA LEU A 522 34.89 20.76 14.47
C LEU A 522 35.65 19.56 15.05
N ASP A 523 35.67 19.44 16.38
CA ASP A 523 36.18 18.23 17.04
C ASP A 523 35.20 17.05 16.90
N SER A 524 35.60 15.84 17.28
CA SER A 524 34.74 14.64 17.20
C SER A 524 33.43 14.73 17.99
N THR A 525 33.37 15.57 19.03
CA THR A 525 32.18 15.75 19.88
C THR A 525 31.20 16.73 19.25
N ALA A 526 31.68 17.81 18.65
CA ALA A 526 30.93 18.82 17.93
C ALA A 526 30.51 18.34 16.52
N PHE A 527 31.33 17.49 15.89
CA PHE A 527 31.04 16.94 14.57
C PHE A 527 29.92 15.88 14.60
N ALA A 528 29.76 15.12 15.68
CA ALA A 528 28.71 14.10 15.75
C ALA A 528 27.28 14.68 15.61
N PRO A 529 26.88 15.74 16.33
CA PRO A 529 25.62 16.46 16.08
C PRO A 529 25.55 17.06 14.68
N PHE A 530 26.65 17.62 14.16
CA PHE A 530 26.69 18.16 12.79
C PHE A 530 26.38 17.07 11.74
N LEU A 531 26.94 15.87 11.90
CA LEU A 531 26.72 14.72 11.03
C LEU A 531 25.30 14.15 11.13
N MET A 532 24.72 14.12 12.33
CA MET A 532 23.42 13.48 12.56
C MET A 532 22.24 14.40 12.30
N ASP A 533 22.37 15.69 12.62
CA ASP A 533 21.25 16.63 12.62
C ASP A 533 21.35 17.60 11.42
N ILE A 534 22.54 18.16 11.17
CA ILE A 534 22.73 19.21 10.17
C ILE A 534 22.87 18.65 8.75
N ILE A 535 23.71 17.62 8.56
CA ILE A 535 23.97 17.04 7.23
C ILE A 535 22.68 16.52 6.55
N PRO A 536 21.77 15.79 7.23
CA PRO A 536 20.50 15.39 6.62
C PRO A 536 19.63 16.57 6.20
N ALA A 537 19.55 17.62 7.03
CA ALA A 537 18.75 18.81 6.73
C ALA A 537 19.27 19.57 5.50
N ILE A 538 20.59 19.75 5.38
CA ILE A 538 21.18 20.42 4.21
C ILE A 538 21.08 19.58 2.94
N LYS A 539 21.18 18.24 3.02
CA LYS A 539 20.95 17.35 1.87
C LYS A 539 19.52 17.48 1.32
N LEU A 540 18.52 17.67 2.19
CA LEU A 540 17.15 17.93 1.75
C LEU A 540 17.03 19.23 0.96
N LEU A 541 17.83 20.25 1.26
CA LEU A 541 17.87 21.51 0.50
C LEU A 541 18.60 21.40 -0.85
N ASN A 542 18.84 20.18 -1.34
CA ASN A 542 19.60 19.87 -2.56
C ASN A 542 21.06 20.38 -2.53
N ILE A 543 21.63 20.50 -1.33
CA ILE A 543 23.03 20.84 -1.14
C ILE A 543 23.84 19.57 -1.20
N LYS A 544 24.84 19.54 -2.09
CA LYS A 544 25.75 18.42 -2.20
C LYS A 544 26.66 18.42 -0.98
N VAL A 545 26.76 17.29 -0.29
CA VAL A 545 27.68 17.14 0.84
C VAL A 545 28.74 16.13 0.44
N ILE A 546 30.00 16.56 0.42
CA ILE A 546 31.16 15.70 0.21
C ILE A 546 31.71 15.36 1.59
N LEU A 547 31.60 14.10 1.96
CA LEU A 547 32.18 13.57 3.18
C LEU A 547 33.50 12.86 2.86
N PRO A 548 34.44 12.77 3.82
CA PRO A 548 35.56 11.86 3.70
C PRO A 548 35.06 10.44 3.45
N LYS A 549 35.78 9.65 2.64
CA LYS A 549 35.40 8.25 2.35
C LYS A 549 35.20 7.40 3.61
N SER A 550 35.87 7.76 4.72
CA SER A 550 35.71 7.15 6.05
C SER A 550 34.32 7.36 6.68
N LEU A 551 33.59 8.42 6.27
CA LEU A 551 32.32 8.88 6.83
C LEU A 551 31.10 8.71 5.91
N GLU A 552 31.29 8.44 4.62
CA GLU A 552 30.19 8.23 3.66
C GLU A 552 29.21 7.12 4.11
N HIS A 553 29.73 6.07 4.74
CA HIS A 553 28.96 4.95 5.26
C HIS A 553 29.26 4.72 6.73
N LEU A 554 28.53 5.43 7.59
CA LEU A 554 28.61 5.27 9.03
C LEU A 554 28.22 3.85 9.44
N LEU A 555 29.13 3.17 10.13
CA LEU A 555 28.87 1.84 10.67
C LEU A 555 27.99 1.98 11.93
N ARG A 556 27.02 1.08 12.08
CA ARG A 556 26.22 0.94 13.30
C ARG A 556 26.28 -0.50 13.79
N PRO A 557 26.38 -0.72 15.10
CA PRO A 557 26.42 -2.06 15.66
C PRO A 557 25.03 -2.69 15.62
N ARG A 558 24.93 -3.95 15.17
CA ARG A 558 23.69 -4.73 15.17
C ARG A 558 23.95 -6.09 15.83
N PRO A 559 23.04 -6.60 16.67
CA PRO A 559 23.15 -7.97 17.17
C PRO A 559 23.01 -8.95 16.00
N THR A 560 23.82 -10.00 16.01
CA THR A 560 23.74 -11.09 15.03
C THR A 560 24.05 -12.43 15.72
N VAL A 561 23.94 -13.52 14.99
CA VAL A 561 24.19 -14.87 15.49
C VAL A 561 25.20 -15.60 14.61
N ARG A 562 26.02 -16.44 15.24
CA ARG A 562 26.80 -17.47 14.57
C ARG A 562 26.10 -18.80 14.74
N LEU A 563 25.71 -19.45 13.64
CA LEU A 563 25.07 -20.76 13.67
C LEU A 563 26.11 -21.88 13.55
N LYS A 564 25.91 -22.93 14.34
CA LYS A 564 26.78 -24.11 14.40
C LYS A 564 25.93 -25.37 14.30
N GLY A 565 26.48 -26.40 13.64
CA GLY A 565 25.90 -27.74 13.61
C GLY A 565 26.33 -28.56 14.83
N LYS A 566 25.42 -29.39 15.36
CA LYS A 566 25.78 -30.47 16.31
C LYS A 566 26.14 -31.73 15.52
N SER A 567 27.25 -32.36 15.87
CA SER A 567 27.65 -33.67 15.35
C SER A 567 26.67 -34.75 15.84
N ASN A 568 26.21 -35.66 14.96
CA ASN A 568 25.32 -36.75 15.35
C ASN A 568 25.79 -38.10 14.77
N GLU A 569 25.95 -39.11 15.65
CA GLU A 569 26.46 -40.47 15.32
C GLU A 569 25.34 -41.55 15.24
N GLY A 570 24.05 -41.16 15.10
CA GLY A 570 22.90 -42.09 15.20
C GLY A 570 22.16 -42.40 13.88
N LYS A 571 21.78 -43.67 13.66
CA LYS A 571 21.04 -44.19 12.48
C LYS A 571 19.48 -44.05 12.56
N GLY A 572 18.95 -42.91 13.03
CA GLY A 572 17.50 -42.66 13.14
C GLY A 572 17.01 -41.48 12.29
N PHE A 573 15.69 -41.28 12.17
CA PHE A 573 15.10 -40.04 11.63
C PHE A 573 15.41 -38.89 12.60
N VAL A 574 16.45 -38.11 12.31
CA VAL A 574 16.86 -36.96 13.13
C VAL A 574 16.16 -35.72 12.61
N ASN A 575 15.49 -34.99 13.50
CA ASN A 575 14.89 -33.70 13.17
C ASN A 575 16.01 -32.67 12.95
N LEU A 576 16.04 -32.05 11.76
CA LEU A 576 17.02 -31.02 11.39
C LEU A 576 17.13 -29.90 12.45
N LEU A 577 16.00 -29.59 13.08
CA LEU A 577 15.89 -28.52 14.08
C LEU A 577 16.74 -28.76 15.34
N ASP A 578 16.97 -30.03 15.70
CA ASP A 578 17.71 -30.38 16.91
C ASP A 578 19.23 -30.25 16.73
N LEU A 579 19.67 -30.16 15.46
CA LEU A 579 21.08 -30.09 15.05
C LEU A 579 21.64 -28.67 14.98
N LEU A 580 20.81 -27.63 15.16
CA LEU A 580 21.25 -26.23 15.12
C LEU A 580 21.51 -25.68 16.53
N CYS A 581 22.65 -25.02 16.72
CA CYS A 581 22.94 -24.17 17.89
C CYS A 581 23.49 -22.80 17.45
N PHE A 582 23.54 -21.85 18.38
CA PHE A 582 23.98 -20.49 18.06
C PHE A 582 24.78 -19.83 19.18
N ASP A 583 25.66 -18.90 18.78
CA ASP A 583 26.33 -17.96 19.68
C ASP A 583 25.97 -16.51 19.29
N TRP A 584 25.77 -15.65 20.29
CA TRP A 584 25.55 -14.23 20.05
C TRP A 584 26.83 -13.52 19.58
N GLN A 585 26.68 -12.67 18.58
CA GLN A 585 27.74 -11.82 18.03
C GLN A 585 27.19 -10.42 17.70
N ILE A 586 28.06 -9.51 17.28
CA ILE A 586 27.72 -8.13 16.94
C ILE A 586 28.30 -7.80 15.57
N ALA A 587 27.43 -7.53 14.60
CA ALA A 587 27.82 -7.07 13.28
C ALA A 587 28.10 -5.57 13.29
N ILE A 588 29.21 -5.16 12.69
CA ILE A 588 29.60 -3.78 12.41
C ILE A 588 29.85 -3.67 10.90
N GLY A 589 28.80 -3.32 10.15
CA GLY A 589 28.81 -3.46 8.70
C GLY A 589 28.81 -4.93 8.29
N GLU A 590 29.80 -5.34 7.50
CA GLU A 590 29.99 -6.73 7.06
C GLU A 590 30.83 -7.58 8.04
N GLU A 591 31.51 -6.91 8.98
CA GLU A 591 32.38 -7.55 9.95
C GLU A 591 31.57 -8.00 11.16
N VAL A 592 31.84 -9.21 11.66
CA VAL A 592 31.14 -9.75 12.82
C VAL A 592 32.13 -9.95 13.97
N LEU A 593 31.85 -9.30 15.10
CA LEU A 593 32.67 -9.32 16.32
C LEU A 593 32.00 -10.12 17.42
N THR A 594 32.79 -10.71 18.31
CA THR A 594 32.28 -11.27 19.56
C THR A 594 31.85 -10.16 20.53
N VAL A 595 30.97 -10.48 21.48
CA VAL A 595 30.51 -9.54 22.51
C VAL A 595 31.69 -8.94 23.31
N GLN A 596 32.72 -9.74 23.57
CA GLN A 596 33.92 -9.30 24.31
C GLN A 596 34.77 -8.32 23.50
N GLU A 597 34.94 -8.55 22.19
CA GLU A 597 35.68 -7.64 21.30
C GLU A 597 34.96 -6.30 21.15
N TYR A 598 33.62 -6.32 21.03
CA TYR A 598 32.82 -5.11 20.99
C TYR A 598 32.92 -4.29 22.29
N GLN A 599 32.87 -4.93 23.46
CA GLN A 599 33.04 -4.24 24.74
C GLN A 599 34.41 -3.57 24.87
N ARG A 600 35.48 -4.19 24.36
CA ARG A 600 36.82 -3.57 24.32
C ARG A 600 36.86 -2.35 23.39
N LEU A 601 36.10 -2.38 22.30
CA LEU A 601 35.99 -1.27 21.36
C LEU A 601 35.28 -0.05 21.97
N LEU A 602 34.24 -0.27 22.79
CA LEU A 602 33.51 0.78 23.50
C LEU A 602 34.27 1.40 24.69
N GLY A 603 35.33 0.74 25.19
CA GLY A 603 36.12 1.21 26.35
C GLY A 603 36.88 2.53 26.14
N LYS A 604 36.82 3.14 24.95
CA LYS A 604 37.37 4.45 24.62
C LYS A 604 36.21 5.41 24.30
N ALA A 605 35.96 6.36 25.19
CA ALA A 605 34.79 7.22 25.16
C ALA A 605 34.82 8.23 24.00
N SER A 606 34.12 7.93 22.90
CA SER A 606 33.58 8.89 21.95
C SER A 606 32.33 8.28 21.28
N ARG A 607 31.34 9.11 20.92
CA ARG A 607 30.13 8.67 20.18
C ARG A 607 30.46 8.25 18.74
N LEU A 608 31.60 8.69 18.22
CA LEU A 608 32.11 8.44 16.88
C LEU A 608 33.52 7.84 17.01
N ILE A 609 33.69 6.56 16.65
CA ILE A 609 34.93 5.79 16.82
C ILE A 609 35.43 5.34 15.45
N LYS A 610 36.70 5.56 15.14
CA LYS A 610 37.31 5.05 13.90
C LYS A 610 37.58 3.55 14.02
N PHE A 611 36.99 2.75 13.14
CA PHE A 611 37.10 1.30 13.07
C PHE A 611 37.42 0.84 11.64
N LYS A 612 38.59 0.19 11.46
CA LYS A 612 39.08 -0.32 10.15
C LYS A 612 38.97 0.70 8.99
N GLY A 613 39.27 1.98 9.27
CA GLY A 613 39.25 3.04 8.26
C GLY A 613 37.88 3.67 7.98
N LYS A 614 36.81 3.22 8.64
CA LYS A 614 35.47 3.85 8.64
C LYS A 614 35.10 4.33 10.04
N TYR A 615 34.02 5.09 10.19
CA TYR A 615 33.53 5.52 11.50
C TYR A 615 32.32 4.70 11.95
N LEU A 616 32.39 4.21 13.19
CA LEU A 616 31.32 3.61 13.95
C LEU A 616 30.65 4.69 14.80
N TYR A 617 29.33 4.80 14.71
CA TYR A 617 28.54 5.61 15.64
C TYR A 617 27.77 4.73 16.60
N VAL A 618 27.84 5.09 17.88
CA VAL A 618 27.17 4.36 18.95
C VAL A 618 26.41 5.34 19.82
N SER A 619 25.08 5.26 19.79
CA SER A 619 24.23 6.02 20.70
C SER A 619 24.06 5.30 22.05
N ASP A 620 23.73 6.05 23.09
CA ASP A 620 23.44 5.50 24.42
C ASP A 620 22.24 4.52 24.38
N GLU A 621 21.29 4.76 23.46
CA GLU A 621 20.15 3.90 23.21
C GLU A 621 20.54 2.58 22.52
N ASP A 622 21.45 2.63 21.53
CA ASP A 622 21.94 1.43 20.83
C ASP A 622 22.68 0.49 21.80
N ILE A 623 23.52 1.03 22.69
CA ILE A 623 24.22 0.25 23.72
C ILE A 623 23.22 -0.43 24.64
N ALA A 624 22.25 0.33 25.15
CA ALA A 624 21.22 -0.21 26.04
C ALA A 624 20.37 -1.30 25.35
N LYS A 625 20.04 -1.11 24.08
CA LYS A 625 19.26 -2.08 23.28
C LYS A 625 20.03 -3.37 23.04
N ILE A 626 21.29 -3.29 22.61
CA ILE A 626 22.16 -4.45 22.39
C ILE A 626 22.39 -5.20 23.70
N HIS A 627 22.69 -4.48 24.79
CA HIS A 627 22.89 -5.10 26.10
C HIS A 627 21.63 -5.82 26.59
N ARG A 628 20.44 -5.22 26.44
CA ARG A 628 19.18 -5.88 26.77
C ARG A 628 18.98 -7.15 25.95
N GLN A 629 19.16 -7.12 24.63
CA GLN A 629 18.98 -8.31 23.80
C GLN A 629 19.94 -9.44 24.13
N LEU A 630 21.20 -9.12 24.43
CA LEU A 630 22.21 -10.11 24.82
C LEU A 630 21.92 -10.74 26.20
N THR A 631 21.35 -9.98 27.13
CA THR A 631 21.07 -10.43 28.50
C THR A 631 19.66 -11.00 28.70
N SER A 632 18.67 -10.59 27.90
CA SER A 632 17.26 -10.98 28.06
C SER A 632 16.87 -12.25 27.30
N ALA A 633 17.82 -12.98 26.71
CA ALA A 633 17.54 -13.97 25.67
C ALA A 633 16.59 -15.09 26.17
N LYS A 634 15.30 -14.98 25.78
CA LYS A 634 14.52 -16.17 25.42
C LYS A 634 15.35 -16.94 24.40
N GLU A 635 15.62 -18.23 24.64
CA GLU A 635 16.24 -19.08 23.64
C GLU A 635 15.54 -18.89 22.28
N LEU A 636 16.31 -18.59 21.23
CA LEU A 636 15.76 -18.53 19.87
C LEU A 636 15.19 -19.90 19.54
N SER A 637 13.93 -19.93 19.09
CA SER A 637 13.31 -21.20 18.69
C SER A 637 14.13 -21.85 17.56
N PRO A 638 14.23 -23.19 17.51
CA PRO A 638 14.93 -23.89 16.42
C PRO A 638 14.45 -23.48 15.02
N TYR A 639 13.15 -23.20 14.87
CA TYR A 639 12.58 -22.69 13.62
C TYR A 639 13.13 -21.32 13.23
N LYS A 640 13.28 -20.40 14.18
CA LYS A 640 13.88 -19.08 13.92
C LYS A 640 15.35 -19.23 13.53
N LEU A 641 16.10 -20.17 14.11
CA LEU A 641 17.47 -20.47 13.68
C LEU A 641 17.51 -20.95 12.24
N LEU A 642 16.64 -21.90 11.85
CA LEU A 642 16.56 -22.37 10.47
C LEU A 642 16.16 -21.26 9.50
N GLN A 643 15.19 -20.41 9.85
CA GLN A 643 14.80 -19.25 9.05
C GLN A 643 15.97 -18.28 8.86
N THR A 644 16.69 -17.99 9.93
CA THR A 644 17.88 -17.13 9.91
C THR A 644 18.95 -17.74 9.00
N ALA A 645 19.14 -19.07 9.07
CA ALA A 645 20.08 -19.80 8.23
C ALA A 645 19.71 -19.73 6.73
N LEU A 646 18.42 -19.87 6.40
CA LEU A 646 17.90 -19.79 5.02
C LEU A 646 17.95 -18.38 4.43
N ILE A 647 17.80 -17.36 5.27
CA ILE A 647 17.87 -15.95 4.84
C ILE A 647 19.34 -15.47 4.80
N GLU A 648 20.22 -16.12 5.55
CA GLU A 648 21.61 -15.69 5.85
C GLU A 648 21.66 -14.31 6.56
N GLU A 649 20.63 -14.01 7.35
CA GLU A 649 20.48 -12.73 8.04
C GLU A 649 19.68 -12.88 9.34
N PHE A 650 20.04 -12.11 10.36
CA PHE A 650 19.28 -11.94 11.61
C PHE A 650 18.95 -10.46 11.83
N ASP A 651 17.67 -10.09 11.84
CA ASP A 651 17.20 -8.71 12.08
C ASP A 651 17.92 -7.62 11.23
N GLY A 652 18.21 -7.87 9.95
CA GLY A 652 18.92 -6.92 9.10
C GLY A 652 20.44 -7.02 9.14
N ALA A 653 21.02 -7.97 9.89
CA ALA A 653 22.46 -8.15 10.04
C ALA A 653 22.94 -9.49 9.45
N PRO A 654 24.10 -9.53 8.77
CA PRO A 654 24.65 -10.77 8.25
C PRO A 654 24.97 -11.73 9.39
N ILE A 655 24.76 -13.03 9.16
CA ILE A 655 25.13 -14.08 10.11
C ILE A 655 26.35 -14.86 9.62
N VAL A 656 26.99 -15.58 10.55
CA VAL A 656 28.08 -16.51 10.21
C VAL A 656 27.54 -17.93 10.28
N LEU A 657 27.60 -18.65 9.16
CA LEU A 657 27.30 -20.08 9.08
C LEU A 657 28.59 -20.90 9.17
N SER A 658 28.59 -21.94 10.00
CA SER A 658 29.65 -22.95 9.94
C SER A 658 29.47 -23.85 8.70
N ASP A 659 30.54 -24.50 8.25
CA ASP A 659 30.50 -25.35 7.05
C ASP A 659 29.52 -26.52 7.22
N GLU A 660 29.38 -27.05 8.43
CA GLU A 660 28.40 -28.10 8.74
C GLU A 660 26.96 -27.62 8.54
N VAL A 661 26.64 -26.36 8.89
CA VAL A 661 25.30 -25.80 8.68
C VAL A 661 25.04 -25.58 7.19
N ARG A 662 26.04 -25.14 6.42
CA ARG A 662 25.91 -24.99 4.96
C ARG A 662 25.63 -26.33 4.27
N GLU A 663 26.33 -27.39 4.65
CA GLU A 663 26.06 -28.73 4.14
C GLU A 663 24.65 -29.21 4.52
N LEU A 664 24.21 -28.99 5.75
CA LEU A 664 22.84 -29.31 6.18
C LEU A 664 21.77 -28.56 5.36
N LEU A 665 21.98 -27.26 5.09
CA LEU A 665 21.08 -26.46 4.25
C LEU A 665 21.06 -26.94 2.79
N LYS A 666 22.20 -27.39 2.27
CA LYS A 666 22.29 -27.96 0.93
C LYS A 666 21.43 -29.23 0.81
N HIS A 667 21.54 -30.16 1.75
CA HIS A 667 20.67 -31.36 1.80
C HIS A 667 19.18 -31.01 2.00
N PHE A 668 18.88 -29.93 2.72
CA PHE A 668 17.51 -29.44 2.91
C PHE A 668 16.88 -28.88 1.63
N THR A 669 17.70 -28.32 0.74
CA THR A 669 17.23 -27.60 -0.46
C THR A 669 17.37 -28.39 -1.75
N GLU A 670 18.38 -29.24 -1.87
CA GLU A 670 18.63 -30.07 -3.07
C GLU A 670 17.55 -31.15 -3.27
N GLN A 671 17.37 -31.52 -4.54
CA GLN A 671 16.47 -32.58 -4.97
C GLN A 671 17.27 -33.86 -5.17
N GLU A 672 16.92 -34.90 -4.43
CA GLU A 672 17.42 -36.26 -4.66
C GLU A 672 16.35 -37.07 -5.39
N GLU A 673 16.76 -37.85 -6.39
CA GLU A 673 15.86 -38.79 -7.07
C GLU A 673 15.60 -39.99 -6.16
N ILE A 674 14.35 -40.12 -5.71
CA ILE A 674 13.94 -41.21 -4.83
C ILE A 674 13.27 -42.30 -5.67
N PRO A 675 13.68 -43.58 -5.51
CA PRO A 675 13.08 -44.66 -6.27
C PRO A 675 11.60 -44.83 -5.93
N LEU A 676 10.78 -44.91 -6.99
CA LEU A 676 9.34 -45.14 -6.90
C LEU A 676 9.03 -46.46 -6.17
N PRO A 677 7.89 -46.53 -5.46
CA PRO A 677 7.46 -47.76 -4.79
C PRO A 677 7.16 -48.88 -5.79
N ALA A 678 7.48 -50.12 -5.43
CA ALA A 678 7.45 -51.26 -6.35
C ALA A 678 6.03 -51.59 -6.86
N ASN A 679 5.00 -51.31 -6.06
CA ASN A 679 3.62 -51.70 -6.35
C ASN A 679 2.74 -50.59 -6.94
N ILE A 680 3.32 -49.49 -7.44
CA ILE A 680 2.54 -48.42 -8.09
C ILE A 680 2.09 -48.85 -9.48
N GLN A 681 0.79 -48.81 -9.74
CA GLN A 681 0.17 -49.14 -11.03
C GLN A 681 -0.08 -47.88 -11.88
N ALA A 682 0.95 -47.03 -12.00
CA ALA A 682 0.90 -45.80 -12.80
C ALA A 682 2.30 -45.41 -13.29
N THR A 683 2.37 -44.80 -14.47
CA THR A 683 3.59 -44.13 -14.94
C THR A 683 3.52 -42.67 -14.54
N LEU A 684 4.36 -42.25 -13.60
CA LEU A 684 4.45 -40.85 -13.18
C LEU A 684 5.18 -40.04 -14.25
N ARG A 685 4.75 -38.79 -14.44
CA ARG A 685 5.47 -37.82 -15.26
C ARG A 685 6.68 -37.28 -14.46
N PRO A 686 7.74 -36.78 -15.10
CA PRO A 686 8.95 -36.30 -14.40
C PRO A 686 8.65 -35.28 -13.30
N TYR A 687 7.70 -34.36 -13.52
CA TYR A 687 7.30 -33.44 -12.46
C TYR A 687 6.59 -34.15 -11.30
N GLN A 688 5.75 -35.16 -11.55
CA GLN A 688 5.08 -35.90 -10.49
C GLN A 688 6.09 -36.68 -9.63
N GLU A 689 7.12 -37.25 -10.24
CA GLU A 689 8.24 -37.91 -9.54
C GLU A 689 9.01 -36.92 -8.66
N ARG A 690 9.30 -35.72 -9.17
CA ARG A 690 9.91 -34.64 -8.38
C ARG A 690 9.05 -34.23 -7.19
N GLY A 691 7.73 -34.15 -7.37
CA GLY A 691 6.82 -33.77 -6.28
C GLY A 691 6.69 -34.85 -5.20
N PHE A 692 6.66 -36.12 -5.59
CA PHE A 692 6.77 -37.25 -4.68
C PHE A 692 8.11 -37.21 -3.89
N SER A 693 9.23 -37.09 -4.60
CA SER A 693 10.57 -37.07 -4.01
C SER A 693 10.74 -35.92 -3.02
N TRP A 694 10.24 -34.74 -3.38
CA TRP A 694 10.24 -33.57 -2.52
C TRP A 694 9.44 -33.77 -1.21
N MET A 695 8.23 -34.32 -1.29
CA MET A 695 7.43 -34.60 -0.08
C MET A 695 8.11 -35.64 0.82
N TYR A 696 8.69 -36.68 0.23
CA TYR A 696 9.42 -37.72 0.96
C TYR A 696 10.68 -37.15 1.64
N ARG A 697 11.44 -36.30 0.96
CA ARG A 697 12.58 -35.58 1.55
C ARG A 697 12.14 -34.78 2.76
N ASN A 698 11.12 -33.93 2.61
CA ASN A 698 10.60 -33.10 3.70
C ASN A 698 10.18 -33.95 4.92
N LEU A 699 9.56 -35.11 4.68
CA LEU A 699 9.28 -36.05 5.76
C LEU A 699 10.54 -36.53 6.48
N LYS A 700 11.59 -36.95 5.76
CA LYS A 700 12.81 -37.52 6.34
C LYS A 700 13.51 -36.55 7.30
N ILE A 701 13.43 -35.26 7.02
CA ILE A 701 14.01 -34.17 7.83
C ILE A 701 13.04 -33.64 8.91
N GLY A 702 11.82 -34.19 9.01
CA GLY A 702 10.84 -33.84 10.06
C GLY A 702 9.87 -32.71 9.73
N PHE A 703 9.70 -32.35 8.45
CA PHE A 703 8.81 -31.29 8.00
C PHE A 703 7.59 -31.82 7.23
N GLY A 704 6.45 -31.15 7.42
CA GLY A 704 5.26 -31.30 6.58
C GLY A 704 5.40 -30.54 5.26
N SER A 705 4.48 -30.82 4.33
CA SER A 705 4.56 -30.34 2.95
C SER A 705 3.27 -29.67 2.50
N VAL A 706 3.39 -28.55 1.78
CA VAL A 706 2.26 -27.89 1.10
C VAL A 706 2.39 -28.08 -0.41
N LEU A 707 1.50 -28.86 -1.01
CA LEU A 707 1.45 -29.12 -2.44
C LEU A 707 0.34 -28.28 -3.09
N ALA A 708 0.74 -27.17 -3.71
CA ALA A 708 -0.15 -26.16 -4.30
C ALA A 708 -0.05 -26.13 -5.84
N ASP A 709 0.12 -27.29 -6.47
CA ASP A 709 0.07 -27.42 -7.93
C ASP A 709 -1.33 -27.10 -8.47
N ASP A 710 -1.39 -26.59 -9.70
CA ASP A 710 -2.66 -26.39 -10.41
C ASP A 710 -3.52 -27.67 -10.46
N MET A 711 -4.83 -27.49 -10.43
CA MET A 711 -5.81 -28.58 -10.55
C MET A 711 -5.55 -29.40 -11.82
N GLY A 712 -5.47 -30.73 -11.73
CA GLY A 712 -5.24 -31.60 -12.89
C GLY A 712 -3.78 -31.97 -13.16
N LEU A 713 -2.81 -31.45 -12.40
CA LEU A 713 -1.42 -31.93 -12.45
C LEU A 713 -1.20 -33.28 -11.72
N GLY A 714 -2.25 -33.86 -11.13
CA GLY A 714 -2.19 -35.17 -10.48
C GLY A 714 -1.59 -35.14 -9.07
N LYS A 715 -1.98 -34.17 -8.24
CA LYS A 715 -1.59 -34.08 -6.82
C LYS A 715 -1.95 -35.36 -6.05
N THR A 716 -3.16 -35.89 -6.29
CA THR A 716 -3.65 -37.13 -5.68
C THR A 716 -2.69 -38.29 -5.92
N LEU A 717 -2.29 -38.52 -7.18
CA LEU A 717 -1.34 -39.59 -7.54
C LEU A 717 0.01 -39.44 -6.84
N GLN A 718 0.54 -38.22 -6.74
CA GLN A 718 1.81 -37.95 -6.05
C GLN A 718 1.74 -38.32 -4.56
N VAL A 719 0.63 -37.96 -3.89
CA VAL A 719 0.42 -38.30 -2.47
C VAL A 719 0.17 -39.79 -2.27
N ILE A 720 -0.61 -40.45 -3.16
CA ILE A 720 -0.80 -41.91 -3.12
C ILE A 720 0.55 -42.62 -3.24
N THR A 721 1.43 -42.16 -4.15
CA THR A 721 2.78 -42.72 -4.33
C THR A 721 3.61 -42.61 -3.05
N LEU A 722 3.54 -41.46 -2.36
CA LEU A 722 4.19 -41.28 -1.07
C LEU A 722 3.64 -42.22 0.02
N LEU A 723 2.31 -42.31 0.16
CA LEU A 723 1.68 -43.18 1.16
C LEU A 723 2.02 -44.65 0.91
N LEU A 724 2.07 -45.07 -0.35
CA LEU A 724 2.50 -46.42 -0.73
C LEU A 724 3.96 -46.67 -0.35
N LYS A 725 4.85 -45.71 -0.60
CA LYS A 725 6.26 -45.79 -0.18
C LYS A 725 6.41 -45.94 1.34
N LEU A 726 5.60 -45.21 2.11
CA LEU A 726 5.60 -45.30 3.58
C LEU A 726 5.03 -46.61 4.10
N LYS A 727 4.13 -47.24 3.35
CA LYS A 727 3.69 -48.60 3.63
C LYS A 727 4.81 -49.61 3.37
N GLU A 728 5.53 -49.50 2.25
CA GLU A 728 6.66 -50.39 1.94
C GLU A 728 7.81 -50.28 2.96
N GLU A 729 7.99 -49.10 3.57
CA GLU A 729 8.95 -48.87 4.67
C GLU A 729 8.41 -49.22 6.06
N GLU A 730 7.24 -49.85 6.16
CA GLU A 730 6.57 -50.23 7.42
C GLU A 730 6.28 -49.04 8.38
N VAL A 731 6.31 -47.81 7.86
CA VAL A 731 5.95 -46.60 8.61
C VAL A 731 4.45 -46.56 8.84
N ILE A 732 3.67 -46.87 7.80
CA ILE A 732 2.20 -47.01 7.88
C ILE A 732 1.86 -48.48 8.12
N THR A 733 1.12 -48.75 9.20
CA THR A 733 0.65 -50.09 9.59
C THR A 733 -0.75 -50.01 10.19
N PRO A 734 -1.46 -51.13 10.42
CA PRO A 734 -2.78 -51.09 11.05
C PRO A 734 -2.79 -50.45 12.46
N LYS A 735 -1.64 -50.41 13.14
CA LYS A 735 -1.43 -49.74 14.44
C LYS A 735 -1.02 -48.26 14.32
N HIS A 736 -0.50 -47.87 13.16
CA HIS A 736 0.07 -46.55 12.88
C HIS A 736 -0.47 -46.07 11.52
N ARG A 737 -1.69 -45.53 11.54
CA ARG A 737 -2.51 -45.32 10.33
C ARG A 737 -2.27 -43.97 9.68
N ALA A 738 -2.74 -43.81 8.45
CA ALA A 738 -2.84 -42.52 7.78
C ALA A 738 -4.31 -42.10 7.63
N ILE A 739 -4.57 -40.79 7.63
CA ILE A 739 -5.90 -40.21 7.41
C ILE A 739 -5.86 -39.20 6.28
N ILE A 740 -6.84 -39.28 5.38
CA ILE A 740 -7.10 -38.31 4.32
C ILE A 740 -8.40 -37.60 4.66
N ILE A 741 -8.36 -36.27 4.73
CA ILE A 741 -9.50 -35.41 5.00
C ILE A 741 -9.78 -34.62 3.72
N ALA A 742 -10.92 -34.87 3.10
CA ALA A 742 -11.32 -34.23 1.85
C ALA A 742 -12.78 -33.76 1.89
N PRO A 743 -13.21 -32.86 1.00
CA PRO A 743 -14.63 -32.55 0.79
C PRO A 743 -15.45 -33.82 0.52
N THR A 744 -16.73 -33.80 0.92
CA THR A 744 -17.64 -34.96 0.80
C THR A 744 -17.70 -35.51 -0.63
N GLY A 745 -17.70 -34.63 -1.64
CA GLY A 745 -17.73 -35.03 -3.06
C GLY A 745 -16.46 -35.74 -3.57
N LEU A 746 -15.34 -35.67 -2.83
CA LEU A 746 -14.06 -36.26 -3.26
C LEU A 746 -13.73 -37.61 -2.61
N LEU A 747 -14.49 -38.05 -1.59
CA LEU A 747 -14.18 -39.29 -0.86
C LEU A 747 -14.12 -40.52 -1.78
N ASN A 748 -15.13 -40.69 -2.64
CA ASN A 748 -15.21 -41.81 -3.58
C ASN A 748 -14.15 -41.70 -4.68
N ASN A 749 -13.78 -40.47 -5.07
CA ASN A 749 -12.70 -40.27 -6.03
C ASN A 749 -11.36 -40.74 -5.45
N TRP A 750 -11.04 -40.34 -4.22
CA TRP A 750 -9.86 -40.83 -3.50
C TRP A 750 -9.83 -42.35 -3.40
N LEU A 751 -10.93 -42.98 -2.96
CA LEU A 751 -11.02 -44.43 -2.86
C LEU A 751 -10.80 -45.11 -4.21
N ARG A 752 -11.41 -44.58 -5.28
CA ARG A 752 -11.26 -45.10 -6.65
C ARG A 752 -9.82 -44.98 -7.15
N GLU A 753 -9.17 -43.83 -6.93
CA GLU A 753 -7.79 -43.61 -7.33
C GLU A 753 -6.81 -44.49 -6.55
N ILE A 754 -7.00 -44.67 -5.25
CA ILE A 754 -6.18 -45.57 -4.43
C ILE A 754 -6.30 -47.01 -4.93
N ASN A 755 -7.53 -47.51 -5.12
CA ASN A 755 -7.75 -48.87 -5.64
C ASN A 755 -7.19 -49.07 -7.06
N ARG A 756 -7.15 -48.01 -7.87
CA ARG A 756 -6.59 -48.05 -9.22
C ARG A 756 -5.06 -48.04 -9.23
N PHE A 757 -4.44 -47.14 -8.47
CA PHE A 757 -3.00 -46.87 -8.57
C PHE A 757 -2.17 -47.61 -7.52
N ALA A 758 -2.73 -47.92 -6.35
CA ALA A 758 -2.05 -48.58 -5.25
C ALA A 758 -2.97 -49.62 -4.57
N PRO A 759 -3.38 -50.69 -5.28
CA PRO A 759 -4.36 -51.66 -4.77
C PRO A 759 -3.88 -52.42 -3.53
N THR A 760 -2.57 -52.43 -3.26
CA THR A 760 -2.01 -53.01 -2.04
C THR A 760 -2.23 -52.12 -0.81
N LEU A 761 -2.60 -50.85 -0.96
CA LEU A 761 -2.86 -49.91 0.12
C LEU A 761 -4.33 -49.97 0.54
N ASN A 762 -4.62 -50.66 1.64
CA ASN A 762 -6.00 -50.85 2.12
C ASN A 762 -6.60 -49.54 2.63
N ALA A 763 -7.63 -49.04 1.96
CA ALA A 763 -8.31 -47.79 2.28
C ALA A 763 -9.81 -47.98 2.55
N GLU A 764 -10.34 -47.26 3.54
CA GLU A 764 -11.76 -47.33 3.93
C GLU A 764 -12.33 -45.93 4.18
N ILE A 765 -13.59 -45.70 3.82
CA ILE A 765 -14.29 -44.44 4.04
C ILE A 765 -14.94 -44.44 5.43
N TYR A 766 -14.55 -43.48 6.27
CA TYR A 766 -15.17 -43.21 7.55
C TYR A 766 -16.10 -41.99 7.46
N HIS A 767 -17.37 -42.22 7.11
CA HIS A 767 -18.38 -41.17 6.94
C HIS A 767 -19.81 -41.70 7.14
N GLY A 768 -20.80 -40.81 7.33
CA GLY A 768 -22.23 -41.17 7.48
C GLY A 768 -22.71 -41.34 8.93
N THR A 769 -24.01 -41.60 9.13
CA THR A 769 -24.65 -41.64 10.46
C THR A 769 -24.43 -42.94 11.23
N GLN A 770 -24.16 -44.05 10.54
CA GLN A 770 -23.87 -45.36 11.15
C GLN A 770 -22.37 -45.64 11.29
N ARG A 771 -21.53 -44.61 11.18
CA ARG A 771 -20.07 -44.74 11.21
C ARG A 771 -19.59 -45.17 12.60
N ASP A 772 -18.76 -46.20 12.65
CA ASP A 772 -18.12 -46.71 13.87
C ASP A 772 -16.65 -46.98 13.59
N PHE A 773 -15.76 -46.22 14.24
CA PHE A 773 -14.32 -46.33 13.99
C PHE A 773 -13.75 -47.66 14.53
N ALA A 774 -14.44 -48.33 15.46
CA ALA A 774 -14.01 -49.62 15.98
C ALA A 774 -14.01 -50.72 14.91
N LYS A 775 -14.80 -50.56 13.84
CA LYS A 775 -14.92 -51.52 12.74
C LYS A 775 -13.94 -51.27 11.59
N VAL A 776 -13.22 -50.14 11.62
CA VAL A 776 -12.29 -49.77 10.55
C VAL A 776 -11.00 -50.55 10.74
N GLU A 777 -10.69 -51.47 9.82
CA GLU A 777 -9.46 -52.27 9.84
C GLU A 777 -8.38 -51.73 8.90
N ALA A 778 -8.76 -50.85 7.97
CA ALA A 778 -7.87 -50.26 6.99
C ALA A 778 -6.74 -49.41 7.60
N GLU A 779 -5.60 -49.42 6.91
CA GLU A 779 -4.40 -48.63 7.25
C GLU A 779 -4.55 -47.16 6.84
N LEU A 780 -5.36 -46.91 5.82
CA LEU A 780 -5.69 -45.58 5.30
C LEU A 780 -7.18 -45.29 5.50
N VAL A 781 -7.48 -44.19 6.20
CA VAL A 781 -8.85 -43.77 6.49
C VAL A 781 -9.18 -42.51 5.70
N ILE A 782 -10.27 -42.52 4.94
CA ILE A 782 -10.73 -41.37 4.15
C ILE A 782 -11.98 -40.78 4.83
N THR A 783 -11.98 -39.49 5.13
CA THR A 783 -13.10 -38.84 5.83
C THR A 783 -13.28 -37.38 5.42
N THR A 784 -14.26 -36.71 6.01
CA THR A 784 -14.57 -35.30 5.73
C THR A 784 -14.15 -34.38 6.86
N TYR A 785 -13.97 -33.09 6.55
CA TYR A 785 -13.75 -32.05 7.54
C TYR A 785 -14.84 -31.99 8.62
N GLY A 786 -16.11 -32.16 8.22
CA GLY A 786 -17.24 -32.18 9.15
C GLY A 786 -17.20 -33.39 10.09
N THR A 787 -16.84 -34.57 9.59
CA THR A 787 -16.69 -35.78 10.40
C THR A 787 -15.55 -35.64 11.41
N VAL A 788 -14.41 -35.09 11.00
CA VAL A 788 -13.27 -34.83 11.90
C VAL A 788 -13.68 -33.87 13.01
N ARG A 789 -14.44 -32.82 12.70
CA ARG A 789 -14.98 -31.87 13.69
C ARG A 789 -15.89 -32.57 14.71
N SER A 790 -16.80 -33.41 14.25
CA SER A 790 -17.75 -34.12 15.12
C SER A 790 -17.07 -35.14 16.03
N ASP A 791 -16.05 -35.84 15.53
CA ASP A 791 -15.47 -37.01 16.21
C ASP A 791 -14.03 -36.76 16.71
N VAL A 792 -13.63 -35.49 16.83
CA VAL A 792 -12.24 -35.06 17.13
C VAL A 792 -11.67 -35.70 18.40
N GLU A 793 -12.47 -35.82 19.46
CA GLU A 793 -12.01 -36.37 20.75
C GLU A 793 -11.63 -37.85 20.67
N MET A 794 -12.25 -38.59 19.75
CA MET A 794 -11.91 -39.98 19.46
C MET A 794 -10.71 -40.06 18.52
N LEU A 795 -10.74 -39.30 17.42
CA LEU A 795 -9.70 -39.32 16.38
C LEU A 795 -8.35 -38.82 16.91
N LYS A 796 -8.32 -37.87 17.83
CA LYS A 796 -7.11 -37.35 18.48
C LYS A 796 -6.38 -38.39 19.35
N LYS A 797 -7.10 -39.40 19.87
CA LYS A 797 -6.51 -40.49 20.68
C LYS A 797 -5.86 -41.58 19.82
N LYS A 798 -6.08 -41.58 18.50
CA LYS A 798 -5.48 -42.53 17.57
C LYS A 798 -4.07 -42.10 17.19
N LYS A 799 -3.22 -43.08 16.86
CA LYS A 799 -1.84 -42.85 16.41
C LYS A 799 -1.81 -42.69 14.90
N TRP A 800 -1.76 -41.45 14.43
CA TRP A 800 -1.61 -41.12 13.02
C TRP A 800 -0.14 -40.95 12.66
N GLN A 801 0.29 -41.54 11.55
CA GLN A 801 1.60 -41.28 10.97
C GLN A 801 1.55 -40.17 9.93
N ALA A 802 0.45 -40.13 9.18
CA ALA A 802 0.21 -39.11 8.16
C ALA A 802 -1.20 -38.55 8.29
N VAL A 803 -1.31 -37.23 8.21
CA VAL A 803 -2.57 -36.51 7.99
C VAL A 803 -2.45 -35.76 6.68
N VAL A 804 -3.27 -36.13 5.71
CA VAL A 804 -3.38 -35.45 4.43
C VAL A 804 -4.68 -34.67 4.42
N ILE A 805 -4.63 -33.40 4.03
CA ILE A 805 -5.83 -32.59 3.78
C ILE A 805 -5.89 -32.22 2.30
N ASP A 806 -7.04 -32.44 1.68
CA ASP A 806 -7.33 -32.04 0.31
C ASP A 806 -8.26 -30.84 0.28
N GLU A 807 -8.05 -29.93 -0.67
CA GLU A 807 -8.70 -28.61 -0.69
C GLU A 807 -8.48 -27.85 0.63
N ALA A 808 -7.20 -27.62 0.95
CA ALA A 808 -6.74 -27.00 2.19
C ALA A 808 -7.32 -25.60 2.48
N GLN A 809 -7.94 -24.93 1.51
CA GLN A 809 -8.76 -23.72 1.74
C GLN A 809 -9.90 -23.94 2.76
N ASN A 810 -10.32 -25.19 2.99
CA ASN A 810 -11.27 -25.55 4.05
C ASN A 810 -10.77 -25.25 5.48
N ILE A 811 -9.47 -24.96 5.66
CA ILE A 811 -8.89 -24.53 6.96
C ILE A 811 -8.34 -23.10 6.92
N LYS A 812 -8.79 -22.27 5.97
CA LYS A 812 -8.31 -20.88 5.78
C LYS A 812 -8.46 -20.00 7.02
N ASN A 813 -9.53 -20.18 7.80
CA ASN A 813 -9.77 -19.44 9.04
C ASN A 813 -9.42 -20.27 10.28
N THR A 814 -8.45 -19.78 11.05
CA THR A 814 -7.86 -20.40 12.25
C THR A 814 -8.82 -20.50 13.44
N GLU A 815 -9.85 -19.65 13.48
CA GLU A 815 -10.77 -19.56 14.62
C GLU A 815 -11.89 -20.60 14.56
N THR A 816 -12.18 -21.13 13.37
CA THR A 816 -13.28 -22.07 13.15
C THR A 816 -13.05 -23.39 13.90
N ALA A 817 -14.15 -23.98 14.40
CA ALA A 817 -14.10 -25.28 15.08
C ALA A 817 -13.54 -26.39 14.18
N GLN A 818 -13.80 -26.31 12.88
CA GLN A 818 -13.27 -27.24 11.88
C GLN A 818 -11.74 -27.17 11.80
N THR A 819 -11.15 -25.98 11.63
CA THR A 819 -9.69 -25.82 11.59
C THR A 819 -9.02 -26.28 12.89
N LYS A 820 -9.61 -25.94 14.03
CA LYS A 820 -9.13 -26.40 15.34
C LYS A 820 -9.14 -27.92 15.47
N ALA A 821 -10.21 -28.57 15.00
CA ALA A 821 -10.34 -30.03 15.04
C ALA A 821 -9.29 -30.73 14.16
N VAL A 822 -9.10 -30.25 12.92
CA VAL A 822 -8.09 -30.80 12.01
C VAL A 822 -6.68 -30.60 12.56
N LYS A 823 -6.35 -29.42 13.07
CA LYS A 823 -5.04 -29.12 13.66
C LYS A 823 -4.75 -29.87 14.97
N ALA A 824 -5.79 -30.38 15.65
CA ALA A 824 -5.66 -31.16 16.87
C ALA A 824 -5.20 -32.61 16.62
N LEU A 825 -5.27 -33.10 15.37
CA LEU A 825 -4.72 -34.41 15.00
C LEU A 825 -3.19 -34.36 15.03
N ASN A 826 -2.60 -35.28 15.81
CA ASN A 826 -1.17 -35.41 15.96
C ASN A 826 -0.64 -36.47 14.98
N ALA A 827 0.24 -36.04 14.07
CA ALA A 827 0.97 -36.90 13.16
C ALA A 827 2.34 -36.27 12.84
N PRO A 828 3.40 -37.09 12.67
CA PRO A 828 4.71 -36.62 12.18
C PRO A 828 4.62 -36.04 10.76
N LEU A 829 3.89 -36.71 9.85
CA LEU A 829 3.69 -36.23 8.49
C LEU A 829 2.37 -35.48 8.37
N LYS A 830 2.43 -34.24 7.89
CA LYS A 830 1.26 -33.44 7.55
C LYS A 830 1.40 -32.88 6.15
N ILE A 831 0.42 -33.18 5.30
CA ILE A 831 0.42 -32.76 3.90
C ILE A 831 -0.84 -31.96 3.64
N ALA A 832 -0.68 -30.75 3.13
CA ALA A 832 -1.79 -29.93 2.65
C ALA A 832 -1.76 -29.84 1.14
N MET A 833 -2.87 -30.20 0.49
CA MET A 833 -3.05 -30.03 -0.96
C MET A 833 -4.02 -28.88 -1.22
N SER A 834 -3.67 -28.00 -2.16
CA SER A 834 -4.54 -26.91 -2.61
C SER A 834 -4.59 -26.89 -4.12
N GLY A 835 -5.79 -26.75 -4.69
CA GLY A 835 -6.02 -26.58 -6.13
C GLY A 835 -5.93 -25.13 -6.58
N THR A 836 -6.26 -24.20 -5.68
CA THR A 836 -6.20 -22.76 -5.91
C THR A 836 -4.92 -22.18 -5.31
N PRO A 837 -4.38 -21.11 -5.90
CA PRO A 837 -3.19 -20.47 -5.37
C PRO A 837 -3.41 -20.09 -3.90
N VAL A 838 -2.44 -20.40 -3.04
CA VAL A 838 -2.39 -19.91 -1.65
C VAL A 838 -2.06 -18.39 -1.62
N GLU A 839 -2.54 -17.64 -2.62
CA GLU A 839 -2.05 -16.29 -2.97
C GLU A 839 -2.99 -15.15 -2.58
N ASN A 840 -4.24 -15.43 -2.23
CA ASN A 840 -5.15 -14.31 -1.97
C ASN A 840 -4.86 -13.63 -0.64
N ARG A 841 -4.38 -14.36 0.37
CA ARG A 841 -4.15 -13.82 1.73
C ARG A 841 -3.02 -14.52 2.45
N LEU A 842 -2.07 -13.74 2.96
CA LEU A 842 -0.95 -14.25 3.78
C LEU A 842 -1.44 -14.94 5.08
N SER A 843 -2.60 -14.55 5.61
CA SER A 843 -3.20 -15.19 6.79
C SER A 843 -3.71 -16.62 6.52
N GLU A 844 -4.24 -16.87 5.32
CA GLU A 844 -4.71 -18.19 4.90
C GLU A 844 -3.51 -19.12 4.67
N PHE A 845 -2.47 -18.58 4.02
CA PHE A 845 -1.17 -19.22 3.90
C PHE A 845 -0.61 -19.62 5.27
N TRP A 846 -0.62 -18.69 6.24
CA TRP A 846 -0.18 -18.97 7.60
C TRP A 846 -0.96 -20.12 8.23
N SER A 847 -2.28 -20.18 8.04
CA SER A 847 -3.10 -21.26 8.60
C SER A 847 -2.69 -22.63 8.04
N ILE A 848 -2.46 -22.73 6.73
CA ILE A 848 -2.07 -23.96 6.03
C ILE A 848 -0.64 -24.37 6.42
N MET A 849 0.28 -23.41 6.51
CA MET A 849 1.64 -23.65 6.97
C MET A 849 1.69 -24.07 8.43
N ASP A 850 0.88 -23.48 9.31
CA ASP A 850 0.80 -23.86 10.72
C ASP A 850 0.14 -25.25 10.91
N PHE A 851 -0.74 -25.68 9.99
CA PHE A 851 -1.18 -27.08 9.96
C PHE A 851 -0.01 -28.01 9.61
N SER A 852 0.71 -27.73 8.52
CA SER A 852 1.75 -28.62 8.00
C SER A 852 3.02 -28.63 8.86
N ASN A 853 3.42 -27.45 9.35
CA ASN A 853 4.65 -27.15 10.06
C ASN A 853 4.37 -26.22 11.26
N LYS A 854 3.73 -26.77 12.29
CA LYS A 854 3.22 -26.01 13.44
C LYS A 854 4.33 -25.19 14.11
N GLY A 855 4.07 -23.89 14.28
CA GLY A 855 5.00 -22.96 14.92
C GLY A 855 6.17 -22.48 14.05
N TYR A 856 6.32 -22.96 12.81
CA TYR A 856 7.38 -22.53 11.89
C TYR A 856 7.36 -21.01 11.68
N LEU A 857 6.20 -20.44 11.32
CA LEU A 857 6.02 -19.00 11.11
C LEU A 857 5.66 -18.24 12.41
N GLY A 858 5.96 -18.81 13.58
CA GLY A 858 5.55 -18.27 14.87
C GLY A 858 4.04 -18.24 15.05
N ASN A 859 3.55 -17.36 15.92
CA ASN A 859 2.11 -17.16 16.12
C ASN A 859 1.56 -16.14 15.09
N ILE A 860 0.23 -16.08 14.95
CA ILE A 860 -0.41 -15.18 13.96
C ILE A 860 -0.05 -13.70 14.17
N LYS A 861 0.21 -13.26 15.42
CA LYS A 861 0.57 -11.88 15.72
C LYS A 861 2.00 -11.58 15.24
N SER A 862 2.98 -12.43 15.58
CA SER A 862 4.35 -12.28 15.10
C SER A 862 4.43 -12.37 13.58
N PHE A 863 3.66 -13.27 12.96
CA PHE A 863 3.58 -13.38 11.51
C PHE A 863 3.04 -12.11 10.85
N LYS A 864 2.00 -11.50 11.42
CA LYS A 864 1.45 -10.23 10.93
C LYS A 864 2.47 -9.10 11.04
N ASP A 865 3.17 -9.01 12.16
CA ASP A 865 4.15 -7.94 12.40
C ASP A 865 5.40 -8.09 11.50
N GLU A 866 5.89 -9.31 11.28
CA GLU A 866 7.15 -9.59 10.55
C GLU A 866 6.97 -9.72 9.03
N TYR A 867 5.82 -10.23 8.56
CA TYR A 867 5.58 -10.52 7.14
C TYR A 867 4.31 -9.88 6.60
N ALA A 868 3.14 -10.13 7.21
CA ALA A 868 1.87 -9.75 6.57
C ALA A 868 1.72 -8.23 6.40
N THR A 869 1.95 -7.45 7.46
CA THR A 869 1.85 -5.99 7.40
C THR A 869 2.94 -5.38 6.51
N PRO A 870 4.24 -5.72 6.63
CA PRO A 870 5.27 -5.26 5.68
C PRO A 870 4.91 -5.53 4.22
N ILE A 871 4.46 -6.74 3.89
CA ILE A 871 4.15 -7.12 2.51
C ILE A 871 2.85 -6.50 2.00
N GLN A 872 1.80 -6.43 2.82
CA GLN A 872 0.46 -5.99 2.38
C GLN A 872 0.22 -4.49 2.51
N VAL A 873 0.84 -3.82 3.49
CA VAL A 873 0.62 -2.39 3.79
C VAL A 873 1.77 -1.53 3.28
N PHE A 874 3.01 -1.98 3.45
CA PHE A 874 4.20 -1.24 3.04
C PHE A 874 4.72 -1.66 1.65
N ASN A 875 4.21 -2.76 1.10
CA ASN A 875 4.69 -3.38 -0.13
C ASN A 875 6.20 -3.66 -0.10
N ASP A 876 6.71 -4.08 1.05
CA ASP A 876 8.13 -4.37 1.29
C ASP A 876 8.57 -5.58 0.46
N GLU A 877 9.28 -5.31 -0.65
CA GLU A 877 9.82 -6.35 -1.53
C GLU A 877 10.89 -7.21 -0.84
N GLN A 878 11.65 -6.65 0.11
CA GLN A 878 12.65 -7.41 0.86
C GLN A 878 11.97 -8.37 1.84
N ALA A 879 10.94 -7.94 2.56
CA ALA A 879 10.13 -8.83 3.40
C ALA A 879 9.47 -9.94 2.57
N ALA A 880 8.95 -9.62 1.39
CA ALA A 880 8.43 -10.62 0.46
C ALA A 880 9.51 -11.60 0.00
N GLY A 881 10.73 -11.11 -0.29
CA GLY A 881 11.89 -11.93 -0.61
C GLY A 881 12.30 -12.88 0.51
N ARG A 882 12.42 -12.38 1.74
CA ARG A 882 12.69 -13.19 2.95
C ARG A 882 11.62 -14.25 3.15
N PHE A 883 10.35 -13.86 3.06
CA PHE A 883 9.21 -14.76 3.18
C PHE A 883 9.24 -15.88 2.13
N ARG A 884 9.54 -15.57 0.86
CA ARG A 884 9.71 -16.57 -0.20
C ARG A 884 10.86 -17.53 0.11
N ARG A 885 12.01 -17.05 0.57
CA ARG A 885 13.17 -17.92 0.89
C ARG A 885 12.86 -18.93 2.00
N ILE A 886 12.17 -18.51 3.07
CA ILE A 886 11.84 -19.41 4.17
C ILE A 886 10.70 -20.39 3.83
N THR A 887 9.78 -20.02 2.94
CA THR A 887 8.63 -20.86 2.59
C THR A 887 8.89 -21.79 1.42
N ALA A 888 9.75 -21.42 0.48
CA ALA A 888 10.02 -22.18 -0.75
C ALA A 888 10.41 -23.66 -0.52
N PRO A 889 11.21 -24.03 0.50
CA PRO A 889 11.55 -25.44 0.73
C PRO A 889 10.36 -26.31 1.16
N LEU A 890 9.34 -25.69 1.76
CA LEU A 890 8.19 -26.34 2.42
C LEU A 890 6.89 -26.25 1.60
N MET A 891 6.89 -25.48 0.52
CA MET A 891 5.79 -25.38 -0.43
C MET A 891 6.27 -25.65 -1.85
N MET A 892 5.60 -26.56 -2.54
CA MET A 892 5.77 -26.78 -3.98
C MET A 892 4.55 -26.27 -4.72
N ARG A 893 4.76 -25.42 -5.73
CA ARG A 893 3.71 -24.93 -6.64
C ARG A 893 4.20 -24.95 -8.07
N ARG A 894 3.37 -25.52 -8.94
CA ARG A 894 3.61 -25.62 -10.38
C ARG A 894 2.36 -25.21 -11.13
N LEU A 895 2.56 -24.34 -12.11
CA LEU A 895 1.49 -23.81 -12.94
C LEU A 895 1.38 -24.60 -14.23
N LYS A 896 0.16 -24.68 -14.77
CA LYS A 896 -0.10 -25.23 -16.09
C LYS A 896 0.56 -24.48 -17.24
N SER A 897 0.81 -23.18 -17.04
CA SER A 897 1.47 -22.29 -17.98
C SER A 897 3.00 -22.47 -18.02
N ASP A 898 3.58 -23.23 -17.08
CA ASP A 898 5.02 -23.45 -17.02
C ASP A 898 5.46 -24.48 -18.08
N LYS A 899 5.98 -23.94 -19.19
CA LYS A 899 6.48 -24.73 -20.33
C LYS A 899 7.66 -25.64 -19.96
N SER A 900 8.37 -25.38 -18.85
CA SER A 900 9.48 -26.25 -18.38
C SER A 900 8.98 -27.55 -17.73
N ILE A 901 7.70 -27.58 -17.35
CA ILE A 901 7.02 -28.72 -16.71
C ILE A 901 6.14 -29.44 -17.74
N ILE A 902 5.66 -28.70 -18.75
CA ILE A 902 4.52 -29.08 -19.57
C ILE A 902 4.82 -28.83 -21.04
N THR A 903 5.29 -29.88 -21.72
CA THR A 903 5.28 -30.00 -23.19
C THR A 903 4.10 -30.84 -23.69
N ASP A 904 3.48 -31.63 -22.81
CA ASP A 904 2.56 -32.73 -23.16
C ASP A 904 1.17 -32.69 -22.49
N LEU A 905 0.74 -31.56 -21.88
CA LEU A 905 -0.68 -31.43 -21.51
C LEU A 905 -1.48 -30.89 -22.71
N PRO A 906 -2.63 -31.50 -23.04
CA PRO A 906 -3.52 -30.94 -24.04
C PRO A 906 -4.04 -29.57 -23.55
N ASP A 907 -4.18 -28.61 -24.47
CA ASP A 907 -4.68 -27.25 -24.15
C ASP A 907 -6.10 -27.26 -23.52
N LYS A 908 -6.80 -28.39 -23.62
CA LYS A 908 -8.13 -28.67 -23.06
C LYS A 908 -8.10 -29.94 -22.20
N ILE A 909 -8.58 -29.84 -20.96
CA ILE A 909 -8.71 -30.99 -20.04
C ILE A 909 -10.19 -31.21 -19.71
N GLU A 910 -10.74 -32.36 -20.12
CA GLU A 910 -12.12 -32.76 -19.85
C GLU A 910 -12.18 -33.71 -18.63
N GLN A 911 -13.03 -33.40 -17.64
CA GLN A 911 -13.22 -34.22 -16.44
C GLN A 911 -14.70 -34.40 -16.10
N ASN A 912 -15.08 -35.64 -15.81
CA ASN A 912 -16.40 -35.97 -15.30
C ASN A 912 -16.46 -35.74 -13.78
N ARG A 913 -17.51 -35.05 -13.31
CA ARG A 913 -17.78 -34.76 -11.89
C ARG A 913 -19.10 -35.44 -11.50
N PHE A 914 -19.06 -36.24 -10.45
CA PHE A 914 -20.18 -37.13 -10.09
C PHE A 914 -20.98 -36.59 -8.90
N ALA A 915 -22.21 -36.17 -9.13
CA ALA A 915 -23.13 -35.69 -8.11
C ALA A 915 -24.01 -36.84 -7.56
N LEU A 916 -24.28 -36.82 -6.26
CA LEU A 916 -25.23 -37.74 -5.62
C LEU A 916 -26.62 -37.10 -5.60
N LEU A 917 -27.67 -37.90 -5.80
CA LEU A 917 -29.04 -37.45 -5.56
C LEU A 917 -29.27 -37.21 -4.07
N THR A 918 -30.01 -36.15 -3.73
CA THR A 918 -30.58 -35.98 -2.39
C THR A 918 -31.65 -37.06 -2.14
N LYS A 919 -32.03 -37.26 -0.86
CA LYS A 919 -33.09 -38.24 -0.52
C LYS A 919 -34.42 -37.92 -1.22
N GLU A 920 -34.74 -36.64 -1.29
CA GLU A 920 -35.97 -36.15 -1.94
C GLU A 920 -35.89 -36.30 -3.46
N GLN A 921 -34.74 -35.95 -4.06
CA GLN A 921 -34.52 -36.21 -5.49
C GLN A 921 -34.63 -37.69 -5.83
N ALA A 922 -34.02 -38.57 -5.04
CA ALA A 922 -34.07 -40.02 -5.27
C ALA A 922 -35.50 -40.56 -5.19
N ALA A 923 -36.30 -40.10 -4.22
CA ALA A 923 -37.70 -40.51 -4.10
C ALA A 923 -38.56 -40.03 -5.29
N ILE A 924 -38.38 -38.79 -5.74
CA ILE A 924 -39.10 -38.25 -6.90
C ILE A 924 -38.64 -38.95 -8.19
N TYR A 925 -37.33 -39.20 -8.33
CA TYR A 925 -36.74 -39.89 -9.47
C TYR A 925 -37.32 -41.29 -9.63
N ASP A 926 -37.28 -42.11 -8.57
CA ASP A 926 -37.76 -43.49 -8.60
C ASP A 926 -39.27 -43.56 -8.89
N LYS A 927 -40.07 -42.74 -8.19
CA LYS A 927 -41.51 -42.65 -8.44
C LYS A 927 -41.83 -42.30 -9.91
N THR A 928 -41.18 -41.26 -10.44
CA THR A 928 -41.40 -40.81 -11.82
C THR A 928 -40.98 -41.86 -12.84
N LEU A 929 -39.88 -42.57 -12.57
CA LEU A 929 -39.39 -43.66 -13.42
C LEU A 929 -40.39 -44.81 -13.47
N GLN A 930 -40.87 -45.29 -12.31
CA GLN A 930 -41.82 -46.41 -12.25
C GLN A 930 -43.14 -46.07 -12.93
N GLU A 931 -43.69 -44.87 -12.69
CA GLU A 931 -44.92 -44.40 -13.34
C GLU A 931 -44.76 -44.33 -14.85
N ALA A 932 -43.65 -43.77 -15.34
CA ALA A 932 -43.39 -43.67 -16.78
C ALA A 932 -43.18 -45.05 -17.42
N MET A 933 -42.43 -45.95 -16.77
CA MET A 933 -42.18 -47.30 -17.27
C MET A 933 -43.47 -48.13 -17.39
N ASN A 934 -44.38 -48.03 -16.41
CA ASN A 934 -45.68 -48.71 -16.49
C ASN A 934 -46.49 -48.26 -17.72
N ILE A 935 -46.54 -46.94 -17.98
CA ILE A 935 -47.27 -46.38 -19.13
C ILE A 935 -46.61 -46.80 -20.46
N ILE A 936 -45.27 -46.86 -20.51
CA ILE A 936 -44.53 -47.25 -21.72
C ILE A 936 -44.74 -48.74 -22.02
N GLU A 937 -44.78 -49.59 -21.00
CA GLU A 937 -44.98 -51.06 -21.13
C GLU A 937 -46.41 -51.43 -21.57
N GLU A 938 -47.41 -50.56 -21.33
CA GLU A 938 -48.78 -50.73 -21.84
C GLU A 938 -48.91 -50.56 -23.36
N HIS A 939 -47.90 -49.98 -24.03
CA HIS A 939 -47.92 -49.73 -25.48
C HIS A 939 -47.13 -50.81 -26.26
N SER A 940 -47.72 -51.33 -27.34
CA SER A 940 -47.12 -52.38 -28.17
C SER A 940 -45.87 -51.93 -28.94
N GLU A 941 -44.86 -52.80 -29.04
CA GLU A 941 -43.67 -52.61 -29.89
C GLU A 941 -43.97 -52.76 -31.41
N ALA A 942 -45.22 -53.03 -31.79
CA ALA A 942 -45.65 -53.24 -33.16
C ALA A 942 -46.70 -52.19 -33.60
N GLY A 943 -46.57 -51.70 -34.84
CA GLY A 943 -47.44 -50.69 -35.47
C GLY A 943 -46.88 -49.27 -35.41
N GLU A 944 -46.89 -48.54 -36.55
CA GLU A 944 -46.24 -47.22 -36.68
C GLU A 944 -46.81 -46.16 -35.70
N GLU A 945 -48.12 -46.13 -35.48
CA GLU A 945 -48.76 -45.15 -34.58
C GLU A 945 -48.43 -45.43 -33.09
N SER A 946 -48.39 -46.70 -32.70
CA SER A 946 -48.04 -47.14 -31.35
C SER A 946 -46.57 -46.87 -31.03
N LEU A 947 -45.68 -47.12 -32.01
CA LEU A 947 -44.26 -46.84 -31.91
C LEU A 947 -43.96 -45.35 -31.77
N PHE A 948 -44.67 -44.48 -32.50
CA PHE A 948 -44.50 -43.04 -32.39
C PHE A 948 -44.93 -42.52 -31.00
N LYS A 949 -46.07 -42.99 -30.47
CA LYS A 949 -46.53 -42.65 -29.11
C LYS A 949 -45.55 -43.14 -28.05
N ARG A 950 -45.06 -44.38 -28.17
CA ARG A 950 -44.04 -44.97 -27.30
C ARG A 950 -42.74 -44.15 -27.29
N GLN A 951 -42.24 -43.76 -28.46
CA GLN A 951 -41.06 -42.90 -28.60
C GLN A 951 -41.25 -41.55 -27.90
N GLY A 952 -42.42 -40.93 -28.06
CA GLY A 952 -42.77 -39.70 -27.36
C GLY A 952 -42.75 -39.84 -25.84
N LEU A 953 -43.32 -40.93 -25.30
CA LEU A 953 -43.34 -41.22 -23.87
C LEU A 953 -41.94 -41.47 -23.29
N ILE A 954 -41.08 -42.20 -24.01
CA ILE A 954 -39.67 -42.41 -23.61
C ILE A 954 -38.93 -41.06 -23.54
N LEU A 955 -39.06 -40.22 -24.57
CA LEU A 955 -38.41 -38.91 -24.58
C LEU A 955 -38.95 -38.00 -23.45
N GLN A 956 -40.25 -38.05 -23.17
CA GLN A 956 -40.85 -37.35 -22.04
C GLN A 956 -40.31 -37.84 -20.69
N MET A 957 -40.20 -39.15 -20.50
CA MET A 957 -39.60 -39.74 -19.30
C MET A 957 -38.17 -39.24 -19.11
N ILE A 958 -37.34 -39.33 -20.16
CA ILE A 958 -35.94 -38.90 -20.04
C ILE A 958 -35.84 -37.40 -19.77
N LEU A 959 -36.70 -36.59 -20.39
CA LEU A 959 -36.78 -35.15 -20.11
C LEU A 959 -37.10 -34.89 -18.63
N SER A 960 -38.09 -35.60 -18.07
CA SER A 960 -38.46 -35.49 -16.65
C SER A 960 -37.32 -35.93 -15.73
N LEU A 961 -36.67 -37.06 -16.00
CA LEU A 961 -35.54 -37.53 -15.21
C LEU A 961 -34.34 -36.56 -15.28
N LYS A 962 -34.03 -35.99 -16.46
CA LYS A 962 -33.03 -34.91 -16.61
C LYS A 962 -33.35 -33.72 -15.70
N GLN A 963 -34.60 -33.26 -15.70
CA GLN A 963 -35.03 -32.14 -14.85
C GLN A 963 -34.89 -32.47 -13.36
N ILE A 964 -35.23 -33.70 -12.94
CA ILE A 964 -35.09 -34.13 -11.54
C ILE A 964 -33.61 -34.21 -11.12
N CYS A 965 -32.76 -34.76 -11.98
CA CYS A 965 -31.30 -34.81 -11.76
C CYS A 965 -30.70 -33.41 -11.62
N ASN A 966 -31.16 -32.45 -12.42
CA ASN A 966 -30.77 -31.06 -12.31
C ASN A 966 -31.27 -30.42 -11.01
N HIS A 967 -32.59 -30.36 -10.82
CA HIS A 967 -33.20 -29.81 -9.62
C HIS A 967 -34.70 -30.20 -9.50
N PRO A 968 -35.19 -30.66 -8.33
CA PRO A 968 -36.62 -30.98 -8.14
C PRO A 968 -37.57 -29.86 -8.53
N ALA A 969 -37.25 -28.61 -8.16
CA ALA A 969 -38.05 -27.44 -8.49
C ALA A 969 -38.18 -27.18 -10.00
N GLN A 970 -37.22 -27.63 -10.81
CA GLN A 970 -37.30 -27.53 -12.27
C GLN A 970 -38.42 -28.44 -12.81
N PHE A 971 -38.49 -29.68 -12.30
CA PHE A 971 -39.53 -30.64 -12.68
C PHE A 971 -40.91 -30.24 -12.13
N LEU A 972 -40.97 -29.83 -10.85
CA LEU A 972 -42.21 -29.46 -10.15
C LEU A 972 -42.77 -28.08 -10.54
N LYS A 973 -42.04 -27.31 -11.35
CA LYS A 973 -42.40 -25.93 -11.78
C LYS A 973 -42.77 -25.00 -10.62
N SER A 974 -42.12 -25.19 -9.46
CA SER A 974 -42.40 -24.46 -8.22
C SER A 974 -41.27 -23.45 -7.93
N GLY A 975 -41.18 -22.40 -8.74
CA GLY A 975 -40.03 -21.48 -8.77
C GLY A 975 -39.87 -20.58 -7.53
N ALA A 976 -40.91 -20.40 -6.72
CA ALA A 976 -40.87 -19.48 -5.58
C ALA A 976 -40.17 -20.05 -4.32
N THR A 977 -39.99 -21.38 -4.22
CA THR A 977 -39.49 -22.10 -3.02
C THR A 977 -38.28 -22.99 -3.30
N ALA A 978 -37.54 -22.74 -4.39
CA ALA A 978 -36.38 -23.54 -4.76
C ALA A 978 -35.17 -23.19 -3.88
N ASP A 979 -34.69 -24.15 -3.08
CA ASP A 979 -33.43 -24.11 -2.32
C ASP A 979 -32.39 -24.99 -3.02
N ALA A 980 -31.18 -24.46 -3.24
CA ALA A 980 -30.07 -25.18 -3.87
C ALA A 980 -29.68 -26.47 -3.11
N THR A 981 -29.91 -26.55 -1.80
CA THR A 981 -29.59 -27.74 -0.99
C THR A 981 -30.39 -28.98 -1.39
N LEU A 982 -31.49 -28.81 -2.12
CA LEU A 982 -32.35 -29.90 -2.59
C LEU A 982 -31.75 -30.64 -3.80
N SER A 983 -30.69 -30.11 -4.42
CA SER A 983 -30.00 -30.74 -5.55
C SER A 983 -28.52 -30.96 -5.29
N GLY A 984 -28.07 -32.21 -5.48
CA GLY A 984 -26.65 -32.54 -5.41
C GLY A 984 -25.82 -31.85 -6.50
N LYS A 985 -26.35 -31.68 -7.72
CA LYS A 985 -25.68 -30.94 -8.79
C LYS A 985 -25.58 -29.45 -8.49
N ALA A 986 -26.63 -28.85 -7.94
CA ALA A 986 -26.61 -27.43 -7.57
C ALA A 986 -25.56 -27.15 -6.49
N MET A 987 -25.51 -27.97 -5.43
CA MET A 987 -24.46 -27.84 -4.40
C MET A 987 -23.05 -28.00 -4.96
N MET A 988 -22.82 -29.01 -5.81
CA MET A 988 -21.54 -29.21 -6.48
C MET A 988 -21.15 -28.02 -7.38
N LEU A 989 -22.11 -27.42 -8.08
CA LEU A 989 -21.87 -26.23 -8.90
C LEU A 989 -21.43 -25.06 -8.01
N LEU A 990 -22.16 -24.79 -6.93
CA LEU A 990 -21.87 -23.67 -6.04
C LEU A 990 -20.48 -23.79 -5.42
N ASP A 991 -20.10 -24.97 -4.92
CA ASP A 991 -18.76 -25.22 -4.38
C ASP A 991 -17.66 -24.99 -5.42
N LEU A 992 -17.90 -25.41 -6.67
CA LEU A 992 -16.93 -25.25 -7.76
C LEU A 992 -16.82 -23.80 -8.22
N VAL A 993 -17.94 -23.11 -8.41
CA VAL A 993 -17.96 -21.70 -8.84
C VAL A 993 -17.36 -20.80 -7.77
N GLU A 994 -17.64 -21.05 -6.49
CA GLU A 994 -17.00 -20.33 -5.38
C GLU A 994 -15.46 -20.50 -5.44
N SER A 995 -14.96 -21.72 -5.63
CA SER A 995 -13.53 -21.98 -5.78
C SER A 995 -12.90 -21.26 -6.99
N ILE A 996 -13.56 -21.28 -8.16
CA ILE A 996 -13.07 -20.63 -9.38
C ILE A 996 -13.04 -19.11 -9.23
N THR A 997 -14.11 -18.52 -8.68
CA THR A 997 -14.20 -17.06 -8.49
C THR A 997 -13.23 -16.55 -7.43
N GLU A 998 -12.99 -17.34 -6.37
CA GLU A 998 -11.92 -17.10 -5.40
C GLU A 998 -10.54 -17.16 -6.07
N ALA A 999 -10.31 -18.05 -7.03
CA ALA A 999 -9.06 -18.10 -7.81
C ALA A 999 -8.89 -16.94 -8.82
N ASN A 1000 -9.83 -16.00 -8.87
CA ASN A 1000 -9.88 -14.90 -9.84
C ASN A 1000 -9.92 -15.37 -11.30
N GLU A 1001 -10.54 -16.52 -11.53
CA GLU A 1001 -10.73 -17.14 -12.83
C GLU A 1001 -12.17 -16.96 -13.32
N LYS A 1002 -12.38 -17.16 -14.63
CA LYS A 1002 -13.69 -16.96 -15.28
C LYS A 1002 -14.29 -18.27 -15.73
N VAL A 1003 -15.60 -18.42 -15.50
CA VAL A 1003 -16.35 -19.65 -15.77
C VAL A 1003 -17.54 -19.41 -16.69
N LEU A 1004 -17.67 -20.29 -17.68
CA LEU A 1004 -18.88 -20.46 -18.48
C LEU A 1004 -19.70 -21.62 -17.94
N ILE A 1005 -20.99 -21.41 -17.71
CA ILE A 1005 -21.91 -22.47 -17.26
C ILE A 1005 -22.94 -22.71 -18.35
N PHE A 1006 -22.92 -23.90 -18.94
CA PHE A 1006 -23.86 -24.30 -19.96
C PHE A 1006 -24.99 -25.15 -19.37
N THR A 1007 -26.22 -24.81 -19.75
CA THR A 1007 -27.41 -25.62 -19.48
C THR A 1007 -28.30 -25.69 -20.71
N GLN A 1008 -28.98 -26.82 -20.92
CA GLN A 1008 -29.97 -26.94 -21.99
C GLN A 1008 -31.30 -26.25 -21.67
N PHE A 1009 -31.59 -26.00 -20.39
CA PHE A 1009 -32.89 -25.50 -19.94
C PHE A 1009 -32.81 -24.05 -19.49
N ARG A 1010 -33.66 -23.20 -20.07
CA ARG A 1010 -33.76 -21.79 -19.66
C ARG A 1010 -34.16 -21.65 -18.19
N GLU A 1011 -35.18 -22.40 -17.76
CA GLU A 1011 -35.69 -22.41 -16.39
C GLU A 1011 -34.60 -22.76 -15.38
N MET A 1012 -33.71 -23.69 -15.73
CA MET A 1012 -32.57 -24.04 -14.89
C MET A 1012 -31.55 -22.90 -14.84
N GLY A 1013 -31.29 -22.23 -15.96
CA GLY A 1013 -30.43 -21.04 -15.99
C GLY A 1013 -30.92 -19.92 -15.07
N GLU A 1014 -32.23 -19.68 -15.01
CA GLU A 1014 -32.86 -18.71 -14.10
C GLU A 1014 -32.70 -19.15 -12.62
N LEU A 1015 -32.87 -20.44 -12.32
CA LEU A 1015 -32.59 -20.99 -10.97
C LEU A 1015 -31.11 -20.85 -10.58
N LEU A 1016 -30.19 -21.19 -11.49
CA LEU A 1016 -28.75 -21.07 -11.25
C LEU A 1016 -28.34 -19.63 -11.00
N GLN A 1017 -28.91 -18.68 -11.74
CA GLN A 1017 -28.67 -17.25 -11.53
C GLN A 1017 -29.02 -16.84 -10.10
N LYS A 1018 -30.19 -17.27 -9.61
CA LYS A 1018 -30.61 -17.03 -8.22
C LYS A 1018 -29.70 -17.71 -7.20
N PHE A 1019 -29.39 -19.00 -7.38
CA PHE A 1019 -28.56 -19.74 -6.42
C PHE A 1019 -27.14 -19.18 -6.30
N ILE A 1020 -26.56 -18.76 -7.42
CA ILE A 1020 -25.23 -18.15 -7.44
C ILE A 1020 -25.28 -16.76 -6.80
N ALA A 1021 -26.36 -15.98 -7.04
CA ALA A 1021 -26.57 -14.70 -6.37
C ALA A 1021 -26.68 -14.85 -4.85
N ASP A 1022 -27.47 -15.82 -4.37
CA ASP A 1022 -27.63 -16.10 -2.95
C ASP A 1022 -26.31 -16.56 -2.29
N ARG A 1023 -25.45 -17.27 -3.04
CA ARG A 1023 -24.17 -17.80 -2.54
C ARG A 1023 -23.03 -16.77 -2.56
N LEU A 1024 -22.89 -16.02 -3.65
CA LEU A 1024 -21.77 -15.10 -3.89
C LEU A 1024 -22.11 -13.64 -3.55
N GLY A 1025 -23.39 -13.32 -3.37
CA GLY A 1025 -23.89 -11.95 -3.20
C GLY A 1025 -23.98 -11.17 -4.51
N GLU A 1026 -23.78 -11.83 -5.66
CA GLU A 1026 -23.75 -11.20 -6.98
C GLU A 1026 -24.52 -12.00 -8.02
N GLU A 1027 -25.40 -11.32 -8.74
CA GLU A 1027 -26.16 -11.95 -9.82
C GLU A 1027 -25.28 -12.17 -11.07
N PRO A 1028 -25.13 -13.42 -11.54
CA PRO A 1028 -24.32 -13.71 -12.73
C PRO A 1028 -25.05 -13.30 -14.02
N MET A 1029 -24.29 -13.09 -15.08
CA MET A 1029 -24.85 -12.81 -16.41
C MET A 1029 -25.52 -14.07 -16.99
N PHE A 1030 -26.64 -13.91 -17.69
CA PHE A 1030 -27.34 -15.02 -18.31
C PHE A 1030 -27.69 -14.75 -19.78
N TYR A 1031 -27.03 -15.47 -20.68
CA TYR A 1031 -27.25 -15.41 -22.13
C TYR A 1031 -28.29 -16.45 -22.57
N HIS A 1032 -29.48 -15.97 -23.00
CA HIS A 1032 -30.55 -16.85 -23.46
C HIS A 1032 -31.32 -16.28 -24.67
N GLY A 1033 -32.24 -17.09 -25.21
CA GLY A 1033 -32.98 -16.79 -26.43
C GLY A 1033 -33.87 -15.54 -26.35
N GLY A 1034 -34.19 -15.09 -25.14
CA GLY A 1034 -35.02 -13.91 -24.88
C GLY A 1034 -34.25 -12.60 -24.70
N SER A 1035 -32.92 -12.62 -24.57
CA SER A 1035 -32.11 -11.41 -24.45
C SER A 1035 -32.05 -10.65 -25.78
N SER A 1036 -32.14 -9.32 -25.73
CA SER A 1036 -31.98 -8.45 -26.91
C SER A 1036 -30.55 -8.45 -27.44
N VAL A 1037 -30.36 -7.99 -28.68
CA VAL A 1037 -29.02 -7.92 -29.31
C VAL A 1037 -28.06 -7.04 -28.50
N LYS A 1038 -28.54 -5.88 -28.02
CA LYS A 1038 -27.74 -4.95 -27.21
C LYS A 1038 -27.31 -5.55 -25.86
N GLU A 1039 -28.21 -6.24 -25.17
CA GLU A 1039 -27.88 -6.93 -23.91
C GLU A 1039 -26.86 -8.05 -24.12
N ARG A 1040 -26.98 -8.79 -25.23
CA ARG A 1040 -26.04 -9.85 -25.60
C ARG A 1040 -24.63 -9.30 -25.86
N GLU A 1041 -24.52 -8.21 -26.61
CA GLU A 1041 -23.25 -7.53 -26.86
C GLU A 1041 -22.62 -6.99 -25.57
N ASP A 1042 -23.41 -6.37 -24.70
CA ASP A 1042 -22.94 -5.86 -23.40
C ASP A 1042 -22.43 -6.98 -22.50
N MET A 1043 -23.18 -8.08 -22.34
CA MET A 1043 -22.74 -9.24 -21.55
C MET A 1043 -21.43 -9.84 -22.07
N VAL A 1044 -21.27 -9.98 -23.39
CA VAL A 1044 -20.03 -10.50 -23.98
C VAL A 1044 -18.87 -9.54 -23.76
N HIS A 1045 -19.08 -8.24 -23.96
CA HIS A 1045 -18.06 -7.21 -23.73
C HIS A 1045 -17.62 -7.19 -22.25
N ARG A 1046 -18.59 -7.20 -21.33
CA ARG A 1046 -18.36 -7.26 -19.89
C ARG A 1046 -17.59 -8.51 -19.49
N PHE A 1047 -18.03 -9.68 -19.93
CA PHE A 1047 -17.35 -10.94 -19.61
C PHE A 1047 -15.91 -10.99 -20.16
N GLN A 1048 -15.62 -10.37 -21.30
CA GLN A 1048 -14.26 -10.36 -21.86
C GLN A 1048 -13.37 -9.34 -21.12
N ASN A 1049 -13.87 -8.15 -20.79
CA ASN A 1049 -13.04 -7.01 -20.37
C ASN A 1049 -13.08 -6.69 -18.87
N SER A 1050 -14.19 -6.95 -18.16
CA SER A 1050 -14.30 -6.68 -16.72
C SER A 1050 -13.65 -7.79 -15.90
N ARG A 1051 -12.81 -7.45 -14.91
CA ARG A 1051 -12.28 -8.43 -13.94
C ARG A 1051 -13.32 -8.88 -12.93
N SER A 1052 -14.38 -8.09 -12.75
CA SER A 1052 -15.39 -8.34 -11.74
C SER A 1052 -16.46 -9.33 -12.22
N ASP A 1053 -16.74 -9.35 -13.52
CA ASP A 1053 -17.73 -10.26 -14.12
C ASP A 1053 -17.12 -11.65 -14.41
N LYS A 1054 -17.13 -12.52 -13.39
CA LYS A 1054 -16.45 -13.84 -13.42
C LYS A 1054 -17.32 -15.01 -13.87
N VAL A 1055 -18.64 -14.93 -13.71
CA VAL A 1055 -19.58 -16.03 -13.96
C VAL A 1055 -20.54 -15.67 -15.09
N PHE A 1056 -20.58 -16.52 -16.12
CA PHE A 1056 -21.45 -16.32 -17.28
C PHE A 1056 -22.22 -17.60 -17.62
N ILE A 1057 -23.55 -17.55 -17.49
CA ILE A 1057 -24.45 -18.65 -17.78
C ILE A 1057 -24.92 -18.54 -19.24
N LEU A 1058 -24.91 -19.65 -19.97
CA LEU A 1058 -25.33 -19.72 -21.37
C LEU A 1058 -26.30 -20.87 -21.58
N SER A 1059 -27.43 -20.57 -22.22
CA SER A 1059 -28.29 -21.64 -22.74
C SER A 1059 -27.70 -22.22 -24.03
N LEU A 1060 -27.56 -23.55 -24.13
CA LEU A 1060 -26.91 -24.23 -25.26
C LEU A 1060 -27.52 -23.85 -26.63
N LYS A 1061 -28.85 -23.73 -26.70
CA LYS A 1061 -29.57 -23.42 -27.95
C LYS A 1061 -29.42 -21.97 -28.41
N ALA A 1062 -29.53 -20.99 -27.50
CA ALA A 1062 -29.29 -19.58 -27.84
C ALA A 1062 -27.79 -19.31 -28.07
N ALA A 1063 -26.98 -20.10 -27.37
CA ALA A 1063 -25.57 -20.36 -27.58
C ALA A 1063 -25.20 -20.32 -29.06
N GLY A 1064 -25.85 -21.15 -29.90
CA GLY A 1064 -25.46 -21.60 -31.26
C GLY A 1064 -24.87 -20.61 -32.29
N THR A 1065 -24.91 -19.30 -32.05
CA THR A 1065 -24.16 -18.27 -32.79
C THR A 1065 -22.68 -18.26 -32.39
N GLY A 1066 -21.74 -18.01 -33.29
CA GLY A 1066 -20.29 -18.19 -33.08
C GLY A 1066 -19.62 -17.18 -32.13
N LEU A 1067 -20.00 -17.13 -30.85
CA LEU A 1067 -19.41 -16.26 -29.82
C LEU A 1067 -17.94 -16.58 -29.53
N ASN A 1068 -17.12 -15.54 -29.32
CA ASN A 1068 -15.73 -15.68 -28.89
C ASN A 1068 -15.62 -15.31 -27.40
N LEU A 1069 -15.36 -16.28 -26.53
CA LEU A 1069 -15.36 -16.14 -25.07
C LEU A 1069 -14.02 -16.59 -24.47
N THR A 1070 -12.93 -16.15 -25.08
CA THR A 1070 -11.55 -16.53 -24.73
C THR A 1070 -11.10 -16.12 -23.33
N ALA A 1071 -11.82 -15.25 -22.62
CA ALA A 1071 -11.48 -14.92 -21.23
C ALA A 1071 -11.79 -16.07 -20.25
N ALA A 1072 -12.59 -17.07 -20.64
CA ALA A 1072 -12.93 -18.20 -19.78
C ALA A 1072 -11.81 -19.24 -19.69
N THR A 1073 -11.44 -19.62 -18.47
CA THR A 1073 -10.53 -20.73 -18.18
C THR A 1073 -11.28 -21.99 -17.74
N HIS A 1074 -12.55 -21.85 -17.35
CA HIS A 1074 -13.42 -22.94 -16.91
C HIS A 1074 -14.71 -23.01 -17.73
N VAL A 1075 -15.12 -24.23 -18.08
CA VAL A 1075 -16.39 -24.54 -18.75
C VAL A 1075 -17.09 -25.62 -17.95
N ILE A 1076 -18.30 -25.36 -17.48
CA ILE A 1076 -19.14 -26.32 -16.76
C ILE A 1076 -20.33 -26.69 -17.64
N HIS A 1077 -20.47 -27.97 -17.96
CA HIS A 1077 -21.68 -28.55 -18.53
C HIS A 1077 -22.53 -29.08 -17.38
N TYR A 1078 -23.55 -28.32 -16.99
CA TYR A 1078 -24.39 -28.62 -15.82
C TYR A 1078 -25.26 -29.85 -16.05
N ASP A 1079 -25.76 -30.00 -17.28
CA ASP A 1079 -26.58 -31.12 -17.72
C ASP A 1079 -25.96 -31.79 -18.95
N LEU A 1080 -26.05 -33.12 -19.00
CA LEU A 1080 -25.39 -33.94 -20.01
C LEU A 1080 -26.14 -33.84 -21.34
N TRP A 1081 -25.43 -33.42 -22.39
CA TRP A 1081 -25.95 -33.39 -23.75
C TRP A 1081 -25.40 -34.58 -24.54
N TRP A 1082 -26.28 -35.45 -25.01
CA TRP A 1082 -25.87 -36.76 -25.55
C TRP A 1082 -25.26 -36.70 -26.95
N ASN A 1083 -25.23 -35.52 -27.60
CA ASN A 1083 -24.48 -35.30 -28.83
C ASN A 1083 -23.11 -34.66 -28.51
N PRO A 1084 -22.01 -35.43 -28.55
CA PRO A 1084 -20.68 -34.92 -28.21
C PRO A 1084 -20.24 -33.72 -29.07
N ALA A 1085 -20.73 -33.62 -30.31
CA ALA A 1085 -20.38 -32.51 -31.20
C ALA A 1085 -20.95 -31.17 -30.72
N VAL A 1086 -22.13 -31.17 -30.08
CA VAL A 1086 -22.75 -29.95 -29.54
C VAL A 1086 -22.05 -29.51 -28.24
N GLU A 1087 -21.69 -30.46 -27.36
CA GLU A 1087 -20.87 -30.16 -26.18
C GLU A 1087 -19.49 -29.63 -26.59
N ALA A 1088 -18.83 -30.27 -27.56
CA ALA A 1088 -17.55 -29.83 -28.09
C ALA A 1088 -17.65 -28.41 -28.67
N GLN A 1089 -18.67 -28.13 -29.49
CA GLN A 1089 -18.89 -26.79 -30.04
C GLN A 1089 -19.14 -25.73 -28.96
N ALA A 1090 -19.83 -26.07 -27.86
CA ALA A 1090 -20.03 -25.17 -26.73
C ALA A 1090 -18.72 -24.92 -25.97
N THR A 1091 -17.91 -25.95 -25.76
CA THR A 1091 -16.57 -25.85 -25.16
C THR A 1091 -15.60 -25.05 -26.04
N ASP A 1092 -15.63 -25.25 -27.35
CA ASP A 1092 -14.80 -24.56 -28.37
C ASP A 1092 -15.15 -23.06 -28.50
N ARG A 1093 -16.02 -22.51 -27.65
CA ARG A 1093 -16.24 -21.05 -27.52
C ARG A 1093 -15.23 -20.40 -26.60
N ALA A 1094 -14.82 -21.12 -25.56
CA ALA A 1094 -13.74 -20.72 -24.66
C ALA A 1094 -12.37 -21.06 -25.27
N TYR A 1095 -12.30 -22.15 -26.04
CA TYR A 1095 -11.09 -22.60 -26.73
C TYR A 1095 -11.11 -22.15 -28.20
N ARG A 1096 -10.69 -20.90 -28.46
CA ARG A 1096 -10.57 -20.29 -29.80
C ARG A 1096 -9.23 -19.56 -29.98
N ILE A 1097 -8.93 -19.18 -31.22
CA ILE A 1097 -7.80 -18.29 -31.55
C ILE A 1097 -7.88 -17.01 -30.70
N GLY A 1098 -6.82 -16.74 -29.94
CA GLY A 1098 -6.77 -15.66 -28.93
C GLY A 1098 -6.92 -16.13 -27.47
N GLN A 1099 -7.10 -17.44 -27.23
CA GLN A 1099 -6.97 -18.03 -25.92
C GLN A 1099 -5.48 -18.24 -25.59
N HIS A 1100 -5.05 -17.77 -24.43
CA HIS A 1100 -3.67 -17.87 -23.95
C HIS A 1100 -3.52 -18.81 -22.75
N ASN A 1101 -4.63 -19.31 -22.20
CA ASN A 1101 -4.70 -20.16 -21.01
C ASN A 1101 -5.35 -21.51 -21.31
N ASN A 1102 -4.98 -22.55 -20.54
CA ASN A 1102 -5.59 -23.88 -20.65
C ASN A 1102 -7.05 -23.86 -20.17
N VAL A 1103 -7.93 -24.59 -20.87
CA VAL A 1103 -9.37 -24.65 -20.55
C VAL A 1103 -9.72 -25.94 -19.82
N GLN A 1104 -10.33 -25.81 -18.63
CA GLN A 1104 -10.86 -26.93 -17.84
C GLN A 1104 -12.35 -27.13 -18.11
N VAL A 1105 -12.73 -28.33 -18.54
CA VAL A 1105 -14.11 -28.67 -18.85
C VAL A 1105 -14.64 -29.66 -17.82
N HIS A 1106 -15.69 -29.27 -17.10
CA HIS A 1106 -16.32 -30.05 -16.04
C HIS A 1106 -17.68 -30.55 -16.54
N ARG A 1107 -17.83 -31.87 -16.68
CA ARG A 1107 -19.10 -32.51 -17.10
C ARG A 1107 -19.80 -33.11 -15.89
N PHE A 1108 -20.97 -32.57 -15.53
CA PHE A 1108 -21.69 -33.02 -14.34
C PHE A 1108 -22.57 -34.23 -14.65
N ILE A 1109 -22.39 -35.30 -13.90
CA ILE A 1109 -23.09 -36.58 -14.08
C ILE A 1109 -23.68 -37.01 -12.74
N THR A 1110 -24.95 -37.39 -12.72
CA THR A 1110 -25.59 -37.90 -11.51
C THR A 1110 -25.32 -39.40 -11.34
N GLN A 1111 -24.75 -39.78 -10.19
CA GLN A 1111 -24.45 -41.18 -9.86
C GLN A 1111 -25.69 -42.03 -9.63
N ASN A 1112 -25.59 -43.32 -9.98
CA ASN A 1112 -26.67 -44.30 -9.85
C ASN A 1112 -27.95 -43.88 -10.58
N THR A 1113 -27.80 -43.14 -11.69
CA THR A 1113 -28.92 -42.74 -12.55
C THR A 1113 -28.65 -43.14 -13.99
N PHE A 1114 -29.65 -42.92 -14.84
CA PHE A 1114 -29.52 -43.12 -16.28
C PHE A 1114 -28.39 -42.25 -16.90
N GLU A 1115 -28.02 -41.09 -16.32
CA GLU A 1115 -26.94 -40.24 -16.86
C GLU A 1115 -25.58 -40.95 -16.85
N GLU A 1116 -25.25 -41.67 -15.77
CA GLU A 1116 -23.99 -42.40 -15.63
C GLU A 1116 -23.92 -43.59 -16.59
N LYS A 1117 -25.02 -44.34 -16.71
CA LYS A 1117 -25.12 -45.49 -17.62
C LYS A 1117 -25.07 -45.06 -19.09
N ILE A 1118 -25.71 -43.95 -19.45
CA ILE A 1118 -25.64 -43.38 -20.80
C ILE A 1118 -24.22 -42.87 -21.09
N ASP A 1119 -23.56 -42.13 -20.18
CA ASP A 1119 -22.17 -41.68 -20.42
C ASP A 1119 -21.22 -42.88 -20.60
N ALA A 1120 -21.34 -43.93 -19.79
CA ALA A 1120 -20.58 -45.17 -19.94
C ALA A 1120 -20.83 -45.85 -21.31
N MET A 1121 -22.08 -45.84 -21.79
CA MET A 1121 -22.42 -46.35 -23.12
C MET A 1121 -21.84 -45.49 -24.24
N ILE A 1122 -21.92 -44.16 -24.14
CA ILE A 1122 -21.35 -43.23 -25.13
C ILE A 1122 -19.83 -43.39 -25.17
N GLN A 1123 -19.17 -43.54 -24.02
CA GLN A 1123 -17.73 -43.74 -23.95
C GLN A 1123 -17.28 -45.10 -24.53
N SER A 1124 -18.01 -46.19 -24.26
CA SER A 1124 -17.69 -47.50 -24.85
C SER A 1124 -17.92 -47.53 -26.37
N LYS A 1125 -18.94 -46.81 -26.87
CA LYS A 1125 -19.22 -46.66 -28.30
C LYS A 1125 -18.35 -45.61 -28.99
N ARG A 1126 -17.56 -44.80 -28.28
CA ARG A 1126 -16.78 -43.69 -28.86
C ARG A 1126 -15.77 -44.15 -29.93
N ASN A 1127 -15.31 -45.41 -29.90
CA ASN A 1127 -14.48 -46.03 -30.94
C ASN A 1127 -15.27 -46.48 -32.21
N LEU A 1128 -16.61 -46.57 -32.15
CA LEU A 1128 -17.50 -46.95 -33.26
C LEU A 1128 -18.41 -45.78 -33.71
N ALA A 1129 -18.62 -44.78 -32.85
CA ALA A 1129 -19.65 -43.74 -32.99
C ALA A 1129 -19.31 -42.64 -34.02
N GLU A 1130 -18.05 -42.53 -34.46
CA GLU A 1130 -17.65 -41.60 -35.53
C GLU A 1130 -18.34 -41.91 -36.88
N LEU A 1131 -18.91 -43.11 -37.05
CA LEU A 1131 -19.61 -43.51 -38.29
C LEU A 1131 -21.12 -43.15 -38.33
N THR A 1132 -21.72 -42.59 -37.26
CA THR A 1132 -23.20 -42.48 -37.12
C THR A 1132 -23.73 -41.14 -36.58
N VAL A 1133 -22.99 -40.04 -36.78
CA VAL A 1133 -23.23 -38.72 -36.13
C VAL A 1133 -24.52 -37.99 -36.58
N ALA A 1134 -25.38 -38.57 -37.43
CA ALA A 1134 -26.57 -37.88 -37.94
C ALA A 1134 -27.87 -38.03 -37.11
N SER A 1135 -27.95 -38.90 -36.09
CA SER A 1135 -29.26 -39.32 -35.54
C SER A 1135 -29.77 -38.64 -34.25
N GLY A 1136 -29.04 -37.71 -33.62
CA GLY A 1136 -29.53 -36.98 -32.44
C GLY A 1136 -29.98 -37.88 -31.27
N GLU A 1137 -30.94 -37.42 -30.45
CA GLU A 1137 -31.50 -38.19 -29.31
C GLU A 1137 -32.44 -39.35 -29.76
N ASN A 1138 -32.72 -39.48 -31.06
CA ASN A 1138 -33.74 -40.39 -31.60
C ASN A 1138 -33.43 -41.88 -31.41
N TRP A 1139 -32.17 -42.25 -31.15
CA TRP A 1139 -31.80 -43.65 -30.90
C TRP A 1139 -32.27 -44.14 -29.53
N LEU A 1140 -32.42 -43.25 -28.54
CA LEU A 1140 -32.91 -43.58 -27.20
C LEU A 1140 -34.39 -43.98 -27.22
N GLY A 1141 -35.19 -43.36 -28.10
CA GLY A 1141 -36.59 -43.74 -28.31
C GLY A 1141 -36.78 -45.13 -28.96
N LYS A 1142 -35.72 -45.73 -29.52
CA LYS A 1142 -35.75 -47.03 -30.20
C LYS A 1142 -35.32 -48.20 -29.31
N LEU A 1143 -35.00 -47.96 -28.05
CA LEU A 1143 -34.61 -49.01 -27.09
C LEU A 1143 -35.78 -49.94 -26.78
N SER A 1144 -35.49 -51.24 -26.63
CA SER A 1144 -36.45 -52.26 -26.18
C SER A 1144 -36.76 -52.13 -24.68
N ASN A 1145 -37.87 -52.72 -24.21
CA ASN A 1145 -38.24 -52.64 -22.79
C ASN A 1145 -37.17 -53.23 -21.85
N LYS A 1146 -36.46 -54.27 -22.31
CA LYS A 1146 -35.34 -54.88 -21.56
C LYS A 1146 -34.16 -53.91 -21.42
N GLU A 1147 -33.78 -53.26 -22.51
CA GLU A 1147 -32.69 -52.26 -22.51
C GLU A 1147 -33.06 -51.03 -21.67
N LEU A 1148 -34.33 -50.61 -21.71
CA LEU A 1148 -34.82 -49.53 -20.85
C LEU A 1148 -34.69 -49.89 -19.36
N ARG A 1149 -35.08 -51.11 -18.94
CA ARG A 1149 -34.90 -51.53 -17.55
C ARG A 1149 -33.43 -51.63 -17.14
N GLU A 1150 -32.54 -52.06 -18.03
CA GLU A 1150 -31.11 -52.14 -17.75
C GLU A 1150 -30.45 -50.75 -17.62
N ILE A 1151 -30.86 -49.79 -18.44
CA ILE A 1151 -30.31 -48.42 -18.46
C ILE A 1151 -30.93 -47.54 -17.38
N PHE A 1152 -32.23 -47.67 -17.11
CA PHE A 1152 -32.95 -46.74 -16.22
C PHE A 1152 -33.21 -47.31 -14.82
N GLY A 1153 -33.32 -48.64 -14.67
CA GLY A 1153 -33.63 -49.32 -13.41
C GLY A 1153 -32.46 -49.63 -12.50
#